data_AF-A0A1Y3WSH1-F1
#
_entry.id   AF-A0A1Y3WSH1-F1
#
_cell.length_a   1.000
_cell.length_b   1.000
_cell.length_c   1.000
_cell.angle_alpha   90.00
_cell.angle_beta   90.00
_cell.angle_gamma   90.00
#
_symmetry.space_group_name_H-M   'P 1'
#
loop_
_entity.id
_entity.type
_entity.pdbx_description
1 polymer ?
#
loop_
_entity_poly.entity_id
_entity_poly.type
_entity_poly.pdbx_seq_one_letter_code
_entity_poly.pdbx_strand_id
1 'polypeptide(L)'
;MIIHQALHGYNQGHNRLASSYPLSAQDDDKMKMLSDWSEYSDNKDNSYITTYPLSDGKHYVVAKSWYADDMERPGCVWTHSLILDLTNLDEKFDFRLLTSLFKRPAKGNYTSYSEAINYTRDSHQNIDNIFQKEVLIWLYDNLVKQNMNTIMLYRVEQESAYYQNLILLLLQYLPLGFLKNIFMCSGSAYGRKYSNTTYNLQFATYGKTSLASVVKESAMAFDNVCDGIKSICKTMAQKDSDTSEVLRLFSHDIENSYSKLCVIGLLLKYLDDAIAQVGNTPSFSTILKLMVNTFPSTSEGENVKLTFCKKNISNLFSPESIVLKDLATIATDNFLNFENIDYNQRIISFKTNQGLDEYAKFLSSLLDADNINAVGEYIIKNSDTYLHPEDYNYLAFNYWAVFMSLVMTNPNILQYSFWIDLPEEHFIVVYDVFRKHSFMNFDAWGRLFTIVLYRNHEIDKNLMNCFVSKVPNITFEVMEYLNHSVSYHLKPLIEQYCTEKASEVLIWLKNQETLTLPVAHFLVSYIIPTDRLVQNSGSYVWRTLYQCKQYETLSYFTFLFILGHNWADENGLQFIKRSFYPLHRALATDKFPSNLWDKIEPYTAKLRLFNEWDKCKKLRKGTVKYFKSSGYKKRILSDFTPEKELNDTLENIWQKV
;
A
#
# COMPACT_ATOMS: atom_id res chain seq x y z
N MET A 1 28.41 20.22 -29.84
CA MET A 1 29.02 20.60 -28.55
C MET A 1 30.18 21.56 -28.79
N ILE A 2 30.49 22.47 -27.87
CA ILE A 2 31.62 23.40 -28.02
C ILE A 2 32.83 22.83 -27.27
N ILE A 3 33.99 22.78 -27.93
CA ILE A 3 35.27 22.43 -27.31
C ILE A 3 36.18 23.65 -27.42
N HIS A 4 36.68 24.12 -26.29
CA HIS A 4 37.68 25.17 -26.30
C HIS A 4 39.07 24.58 -26.58
N GLN A 5 40.00 25.43 -27.02
CA GLN A 5 41.35 25.00 -27.35
C GLN A 5 42.38 26.07 -26.97
N ALA A 6 43.60 25.63 -26.73
CA ALA A 6 44.75 26.50 -26.52
C ALA A 6 45.99 25.90 -27.17
N LEU A 7 46.86 26.78 -27.66
CA LEU A 7 48.16 26.42 -28.20
C LEU A 7 49.28 26.95 -27.31
N HIS A 8 50.18 26.05 -26.91
CA HIS A 8 51.42 26.38 -26.22
C HIS A 8 52.62 26.06 -27.11
N GLY A 9 53.63 26.92 -27.02
CA GLY A 9 54.89 26.77 -27.75
C GLY A 9 55.85 27.88 -27.40
N TYR A 10 56.84 28.11 -28.25
CA TYR A 10 58.01 28.93 -27.89
C TYR A 10 57.92 30.34 -28.49
N ASN A 11 57.69 31.34 -27.62
CA ASN A 11 57.84 32.76 -27.89
C ASN A 11 58.43 33.44 -26.64
N GLN A 12 59.72 33.80 -26.69
CA GLN A 12 60.51 34.25 -25.53
C GLN A 12 60.45 33.27 -24.33
N GLY A 13 60.42 31.98 -24.62
CA GLY A 13 60.18 30.89 -23.65
C GLY A 13 58.92 30.10 -24.00
N HIS A 14 58.67 28.99 -23.30
CA HIS A 14 57.46 28.19 -23.47
C HIS A 14 56.27 28.92 -22.84
N ASN A 15 55.33 29.38 -23.66
CA ASN A 15 54.18 30.19 -23.25
C ASN A 15 52.94 29.84 -24.08
N ARG A 16 51.77 30.30 -23.62
CA ARG A 16 50.54 30.27 -24.39
C ARG A 16 50.63 31.23 -25.58
N LEU A 17 50.35 30.74 -26.78
CA LEU A 17 50.39 31.50 -28.03
C LEU A 17 49.00 31.91 -28.52
N ALA A 18 47.99 31.07 -28.27
CA ALA A 18 46.60 31.30 -28.64
C ALA A 18 45.68 30.51 -27.70
N SER A 19 44.47 31.02 -27.46
CA SER A 19 43.43 30.32 -26.69
C SER A 19 42.06 30.86 -27.05
N SER A 20 41.09 29.96 -27.17
CA SER A 20 39.67 30.29 -27.33
C SER A 20 38.91 30.35 -26.00
N TYR A 21 39.60 30.15 -24.88
CA TYR A 21 39.04 30.20 -23.53
C TYR A 21 39.79 31.19 -22.64
N PRO A 22 39.08 32.04 -21.87
CA PRO A 22 39.70 32.95 -20.92
C PRO A 22 40.18 32.18 -19.67
N LEU A 23 41.44 31.76 -19.68
CA LEU A 23 42.06 31.05 -18.56
C LEU A 23 42.35 31.98 -17.38
N SER A 24 42.13 31.48 -16.16
CA SER A 24 42.61 32.13 -14.94
C SER A 24 44.14 32.15 -14.91
N ALA A 25 44.77 33.04 -14.14
CA ALA A 25 46.23 33.06 -14.01
C ALA A 25 46.78 31.71 -13.50
N GLN A 26 46.09 31.09 -12.56
CA GLN A 26 46.46 29.77 -12.02
C GLN A 26 46.39 28.67 -13.08
N ASP A 27 45.34 28.64 -13.89
CA ASP A 27 45.19 27.64 -14.95
C ASP A 27 46.13 27.88 -16.12
N ASP A 28 46.43 29.15 -16.43
CA ASP A 28 47.42 29.50 -17.45
C ASP A 28 48.82 29.00 -17.05
N ASP A 29 49.24 29.25 -15.81
CA ASP A 29 50.51 28.76 -15.26
C ASP A 29 50.55 27.22 -15.22
N LYS A 30 49.45 26.58 -14.82
CA LYS A 30 49.31 25.13 -14.82
C LYS A 30 49.45 24.56 -16.23
N MET A 31 48.69 25.07 -17.20
CA MET A 31 48.72 24.60 -18.57
C MET A 31 50.08 24.84 -19.21
N LYS A 32 50.72 25.98 -18.94
CA LYS A 32 52.10 26.27 -19.36
C LYS A 32 53.08 25.21 -18.86
N MET A 33 53.04 24.86 -17.56
CA MET A 33 53.94 23.85 -17.00
C MET A 33 53.67 22.45 -17.56
N LEU A 34 52.39 22.08 -17.70
CA LEU A 34 52.01 20.73 -18.11
C LEU A 34 52.12 20.47 -19.62
N SER A 35 52.13 21.54 -20.41
CA SER A 35 52.34 21.51 -21.86
C SER A 35 53.81 21.53 -22.27
N ASP A 36 54.75 21.84 -21.37
CA ASP A 36 56.16 21.84 -21.73
C ASP A 36 56.68 20.40 -21.95
N TRP A 37 57.85 20.30 -22.57
CA TRP A 37 58.44 19.04 -22.99
C TRP A 37 58.62 18.06 -21.82
N SER A 38 58.18 16.82 -22.03
CA SER A 38 58.33 15.74 -21.06
C SER A 38 59.58 14.90 -21.29
N GLU A 39 60.47 15.34 -22.19
CA GLU A 39 61.64 14.59 -22.66
C GLU A 39 61.30 13.24 -23.30
N TYR A 40 60.04 13.05 -23.69
CA TYR A 40 59.59 11.83 -24.33
C TYR A 40 60.27 11.63 -25.68
N SER A 41 60.94 10.49 -25.84
CA SER A 41 61.47 10.09 -27.13
C SER A 41 61.03 8.66 -27.44
N ASP A 42 60.43 8.50 -28.61
CA ASP A 42 60.16 7.23 -29.28
C ASP A 42 60.80 7.32 -30.67
N ASN A 43 61.46 6.26 -31.12
CA ASN A 43 62.28 6.28 -32.36
C ASN A 43 61.45 6.56 -33.63
N LYS A 44 60.11 6.60 -33.53
CA LYS A 44 59.18 6.84 -34.64
C LYS A 44 58.27 8.05 -34.43
N ASP A 45 57.59 8.15 -33.28
CA ASP A 45 56.61 9.21 -32.99
C ASP A 45 56.81 9.77 -31.58
N ASN A 46 57.45 10.94 -31.52
CA ASN A 46 57.71 11.69 -30.29
C ASN A 46 56.48 12.44 -29.74
N SER A 47 55.28 12.22 -30.29
CA SER A 47 54.07 12.83 -29.77
C SER A 47 53.53 12.08 -28.55
N TYR A 48 52.77 12.75 -27.68
CA TYR A 48 52.12 12.11 -26.53
C TYR A 48 50.91 12.92 -26.08
N ILE A 49 50.01 12.27 -25.34
CA ILE A 49 48.83 12.88 -24.72
C ILE A 49 49.08 13.08 -23.22
N THR A 50 48.74 14.25 -22.72
CA THR A 50 48.65 14.58 -21.30
C THR A 50 47.23 15.00 -20.98
N THR A 51 46.64 14.48 -19.91
CA THR A 51 45.28 14.84 -19.50
C THR A 51 45.23 15.22 -18.03
N TYR A 52 44.44 16.23 -17.69
CA TYR A 52 44.37 16.80 -16.34
C TYR A 52 43.17 17.74 -16.15
N PRO A 53 42.62 17.87 -14.93
CA PRO A 53 41.59 18.86 -14.61
C PRO A 53 42.17 20.27 -14.51
N LEU A 54 41.37 21.30 -14.78
CA LEU A 54 41.66 22.69 -14.38
C LEU A 54 41.23 22.94 -12.93
N SER A 55 41.66 24.09 -12.39
CA SER A 55 41.51 24.44 -10.98
C SER A 55 40.06 24.78 -10.59
N ASP A 56 39.20 25.05 -11.58
CA ASP A 56 37.78 25.36 -11.38
C ASP A 56 36.89 24.12 -11.14
N GLY A 57 37.44 22.91 -11.31
CA GLY A 57 36.71 21.65 -11.14
C GLY A 57 35.62 21.38 -12.18
N LYS A 58 35.52 22.22 -13.22
CA LYS A 58 34.54 22.13 -14.31
C LYS A 58 35.18 21.76 -15.63
N HIS A 59 36.42 22.21 -15.87
CA HIS A 59 37.12 21.95 -17.12
C HIS A 59 38.14 20.83 -17.01
N TYR A 60 38.23 20.03 -18.06
CA TYR A 60 39.20 18.95 -18.20
C TYR A 60 39.99 19.12 -19.50
N VAL A 61 41.31 19.03 -19.41
CA VAL A 61 42.21 19.22 -20.55
C VAL A 61 42.64 17.87 -21.09
N VAL A 62 42.55 17.70 -22.40
CA VAL A 62 43.24 16.65 -23.16
C VAL A 62 44.20 17.34 -24.12
N ALA A 63 45.50 17.23 -23.86
CA ALA A 63 46.53 17.92 -24.63
C ALA A 63 47.39 16.94 -25.40
N LYS A 64 47.66 17.23 -26.66
CA LYS A 64 48.64 16.51 -27.48
C LYS A 64 49.87 17.38 -27.69
N SER A 65 51.03 16.84 -27.33
CA SER A 65 52.33 17.46 -27.52
C SER A 65 53.07 16.78 -28.66
N TRP A 66 53.77 17.54 -29.49
CA TRP A 66 54.69 17.07 -30.52
C TRP A 66 56.05 17.71 -30.32
N TYR A 67 57.11 16.96 -30.62
CA TYR A 67 58.43 17.55 -30.75
C TYR A 67 58.46 18.57 -31.91
N ALA A 68 59.08 19.72 -31.67
CA ALA A 68 59.17 20.82 -32.64
C ALA A 68 60.52 20.81 -33.35
N ASP A 69 60.73 19.84 -34.24
CA ASP A 69 61.94 19.72 -35.08
C ASP A 69 62.21 20.98 -35.93
N ASP A 70 61.17 21.78 -36.19
CA ASP A 70 61.22 23.04 -36.93
C ASP A 70 61.76 24.24 -36.13
N MET A 71 62.09 24.05 -34.84
CA MET A 71 62.68 25.07 -33.99
C MET A 71 64.20 24.92 -33.89
N GLU A 72 64.91 26.05 -33.90
CA GLU A 72 66.39 26.08 -33.83
C GLU A 72 66.95 25.53 -32.51
N ARG A 73 66.16 25.63 -31.43
CA ARG A 73 66.56 25.17 -30.10
C ARG A 73 66.07 23.73 -29.86
N PRO A 74 66.97 22.78 -29.55
CA PRO A 74 66.58 21.43 -29.14
C PRO A 74 65.69 21.43 -27.90
N GLY A 75 64.78 20.46 -27.80
CA GLY A 75 63.85 20.34 -26.67
C GLY A 75 62.58 21.20 -26.79
N CYS A 76 62.38 21.91 -27.91
CA CYS A 76 61.14 22.65 -28.14
C CYS A 76 59.98 21.72 -28.51
N VAL A 77 58.78 22.15 -28.15
CA VAL A 77 57.54 21.41 -28.39
C VAL A 77 56.42 22.32 -28.86
N TRP A 78 55.47 21.69 -29.55
CA TRP A 78 54.16 22.24 -29.79
C TRP A 78 53.14 21.46 -28.97
N THR A 79 52.27 22.16 -28.26
CA THR A 79 51.18 21.49 -27.53
C THR A 79 49.86 22.14 -27.84
N HIS A 80 48.95 21.31 -28.36
CA HIS A 80 47.58 21.68 -28.60
C HIS A 80 46.72 21.05 -27.50
N SER A 81 46.08 21.90 -26.70
CA SER A 81 45.20 21.52 -25.60
C SER A 81 43.74 21.68 -26.01
N LEU A 82 42.95 20.63 -25.89
CA LEU A 82 41.49 20.68 -25.95
C LEU A 82 40.95 20.81 -24.53
N ILE A 83 40.11 21.80 -24.28
CA ILE A 83 39.56 22.16 -22.97
C ILE A 83 38.06 21.84 -23.01
N LEU A 84 37.69 20.80 -22.28
CA LEU A 84 36.34 20.23 -22.24
C LEU A 84 35.61 20.74 -21.00
N ASP A 85 34.42 21.30 -21.18
CA ASP A 85 33.52 21.63 -20.07
C ASP A 85 32.74 20.38 -19.65
N LEU A 86 33.10 19.80 -18.51
CA LEU A 86 32.48 18.59 -17.98
C LEU A 86 30.99 18.78 -17.66
N THR A 87 30.51 20.02 -17.50
CA THR A 87 29.09 20.29 -17.26
C THR A 87 28.23 20.23 -18.52
N ASN A 88 28.87 20.24 -19.69
CA ASN A 88 28.22 20.25 -21.00
C ASN A 88 28.51 18.99 -21.84
N LEU A 89 29.18 17.98 -21.27
CA LEU A 89 29.42 16.69 -21.94
C LEU A 89 28.18 15.81 -21.84
N ASP A 90 27.54 15.54 -22.98
CA ASP A 90 26.40 14.62 -23.11
C ASP A 90 26.86 13.19 -23.46
N GLU A 91 25.90 12.26 -23.52
CA GLU A 91 26.14 10.85 -23.84
C GLU A 91 26.72 10.63 -25.24
N LYS A 92 26.60 11.59 -26.15
CA LYS A 92 27.08 11.45 -27.54
C LYS A 92 28.54 11.86 -27.71
N PHE A 93 29.15 12.46 -26.69
CA PHE A 93 30.55 12.83 -26.73
C PHE A 93 31.46 11.59 -26.65
N ASP A 94 32.45 11.53 -27.55
CA ASP A 94 33.39 10.43 -27.63
C ASP A 94 34.85 10.91 -27.52
N PHE A 95 35.50 10.60 -26.40
CA PHE A 95 36.90 10.93 -26.15
C PHE A 95 37.85 10.30 -27.19
N ARG A 96 37.47 9.18 -27.80
CA ARG A 96 38.28 8.46 -28.79
C ARG A 96 38.45 9.28 -30.07
N LEU A 97 37.48 10.13 -30.39
CA LEU A 97 37.48 10.98 -31.59
C LEU A 97 38.34 12.23 -31.46
N LEU A 98 38.83 12.55 -30.25
CA LEU A 98 39.69 13.73 -30.03
C LEU A 98 41.01 13.67 -30.81
N THR A 99 41.47 12.47 -31.16
CA THR A 99 42.65 12.25 -32.03
C THR A 99 42.56 13.04 -33.34
N SER A 100 41.37 13.10 -33.95
CA SER A 100 41.09 13.82 -35.19
C SER A 100 41.11 15.34 -35.06
N LEU A 101 40.88 15.85 -33.84
CA LEU A 101 40.80 17.29 -33.57
C LEU A 101 42.18 17.90 -33.32
N PHE A 102 43.16 17.08 -32.92
CA PHE A 102 44.51 17.55 -32.68
C PHE A 102 45.23 17.91 -33.98
N LYS A 103 45.38 19.21 -34.19
CA LYS A 103 46.21 19.78 -35.26
C LYS A 103 47.59 20.14 -34.72
N ARG A 104 48.66 19.68 -35.38
CA ARG A 104 50.03 20.16 -35.14
C ARG A 104 50.15 21.57 -35.75
N PRO A 105 50.59 22.60 -35.02
CA PRO A 105 50.72 23.94 -35.57
C PRO A 105 51.87 24.03 -36.58
N ALA A 106 51.77 25.00 -37.49
CA ALA A 106 52.89 25.49 -38.27
C ALA A 106 53.34 26.83 -37.67
N LYS A 107 54.66 27.06 -37.56
CA LYS A 107 55.23 28.29 -37.01
C LYS A 107 54.62 29.53 -37.69
N GLY A 108 54.10 30.46 -36.90
CA GLY A 108 53.48 31.71 -37.36
C GLY A 108 51.98 31.63 -37.73
N ASN A 109 51.34 30.45 -37.72
CA ASN A 109 49.91 30.31 -38.01
C ASN A 109 49.14 29.75 -36.79
N TYR A 110 48.58 30.66 -35.98
CA TYR A 110 47.95 30.31 -34.69
C TYR A 110 46.48 30.76 -34.56
N THR A 111 45.94 31.50 -35.52
CA THR A 111 44.62 32.16 -35.40
C THR A 111 43.50 31.18 -35.10
N SER A 112 43.50 30.01 -35.75
CA SER A 112 42.47 28.98 -35.57
C SER A 112 42.39 28.44 -34.13
N TYR A 113 43.46 28.53 -33.34
CA TYR A 113 43.47 28.07 -31.94
C TYR A 113 42.84 29.10 -30.98
N SER A 114 42.52 30.30 -31.46
CA SER A 114 41.76 31.31 -30.71
C SER A 114 40.25 31.17 -30.89
N GLU A 115 39.80 30.26 -31.76
CA GLU A 115 38.39 29.97 -32.01
C GLU A 115 37.98 28.67 -31.31
N ALA A 116 36.74 28.55 -30.86
CA ALA A 116 36.25 27.30 -30.29
C ALA A 116 35.90 26.29 -31.40
N ILE A 117 36.06 25.01 -31.14
CA ILE A 117 35.72 23.93 -32.07
C ILE A 117 34.26 23.55 -31.86
N ASN A 118 33.47 23.63 -32.94
CA ASN A 118 32.15 23.03 -32.97
C ASN A 118 32.29 21.53 -33.21
N TYR A 119 32.21 20.75 -32.13
CA TYR A 119 32.27 19.29 -32.19
C TYR A 119 30.94 18.71 -32.64
N THR A 120 31.01 17.91 -33.70
CA THR A 120 29.97 17.02 -34.18
C THR A 120 30.54 15.61 -34.25
N ARG A 121 29.85 14.63 -33.69
CA ARG A 121 30.27 13.23 -33.76
C ARG A 121 30.29 12.79 -35.22
N ASP A 122 31.46 12.41 -35.70
CA ASP A 122 31.65 11.78 -37.01
C ASP A 122 31.63 10.26 -36.83
N SER A 123 30.90 9.53 -37.68
CA SER A 123 30.75 8.08 -37.61
C SER A 123 31.99 7.30 -38.03
N HIS A 124 33.05 7.97 -38.52
CA HIS A 124 34.09 7.34 -39.33
C HIS A 124 35.46 7.12 -38.67
N GLN A 125 35.61 7.17 -37.34
CA GLN A 125 36.90 6.83 -36.73
C GLN A 125 36.77 5.90 -35.54
N ASN A 126 37.31 4.69 -35.72
CA ASN A 126 37.55 3.74 -34.65
C ASN A 126 39.04 3.76 -34.29
N ILE A 127 39.33 3.67 -32.99
CA ILE A 127 40.67 3.29 -32.52
C ILE A 127 40.95 1.87 -33.03
N ASP A 128 41.97 1.67 -33.85
CA ASP A 128 42.30 0.34 -34.41
C ASP A 128 42.98 -0.59 -33.40
N ASN A 129 43.63 -0.04 -32.36
CA ASN A 129 44.38 -0.84 -31.38
C ASN A 129 43.50 -1.87 -30.66
N ILE A 130 44.04 -3.07 -30.46
CA ILE A 130 43.41 -4.12 -29.64
C ILE A 130 44.01 -4.06 -28.23
N PHE A 131 43.16 -4.01 -27.21
CA PHE A 131 43.55 -3.98 -25.81
C PHE A 131 43.13 -5.27 -25.12
N GLN A 132 44.05 -5.89 -24.38
CA GLN A 132 43.75 -7.09 -23.60
C GLN A 132 42.82 -6.74 -22.44
N LYS A 133 41.82 -7.60 -22.18
CA LYS A 133 40.81 -7.37 -21.16
C LYS A 133 41.42 -7.23 -19.77
N GLU A 134 42.42 -8.03 -19.46
CA GLU A 134 43.14 -8.06 -18.17
C GLU A 134 43.88 -6.73 -17.93
N VAL A 135 44.45 -6.16 -18.99
CA VAL A 135 45.08 -4.83 -18.94
C VAL A 135 44.04 -3.75 -18.64
N LEU A 136 42.88 -3.79 -19.31
CA LEU A 136 41.81 -2.83 -19.06
C LEU A 136 41.22 -2.96 -17.66
N ILE A 137 41.01 -4.18 -17.17
CA ILE A 137 40.56 -4.44 -15.78
C ILE A 137 41.57 -3.84 -14.81
N TRP A 138 42.86 -4.16 -14.97
CA TRP A 138 43.90 -3.67 -14.08
C TRP A 138 43.95 -2.14 -14.01
N LEU A 139 44.00 -1.48 -15.17
CA LEU A 139 44.12 -0.03 -15.23
C LEU A 139 42.85 0.66 -14.74
N TYR A 140 41.68 0.23 -15.24
CA TYR A 140 40.41 0.87 -14.92
C TYR A 140 40.07 0.72 -13.43
N ASP A 141 40.19 -0.49 -12.87
CA ASP A 141 39.92 -0.74 -11.44
C ASP A 141 40.80 0.11 -10.52
N ASN A 142 42.11 0.20 -10.82
CA ASN A 142 43.01 1.05 -10.03
C ASN A 142 42.71 2.55 -10.21
N LEU A 143 42.34 2.99 -11.42
CA LEU A 143 41.94 4.38 -11.68
C LEU A 143 40.70 4.77 -10.86
N VAL A 144 39.66 3.94 -10.86
CA VAL A 144 38.40 4.27 -10.19
C VAL A 144 38.44 4.04 -8.68
N LYS A 145 39.36 3.22 -8.16
CA LYS A 145 39.62 3.14 -6.72
C LYS A 145 40.34 4.39 -6.19
N GLN A 146 40.98 5.17 -7.07
CA GLN A 146 41.82 6.32 -6.71
C GLN A 146 42.78 5.99 -5.56
N ASN A 147 43.34 4.77 -5.55
CA ASN A 147 44.18 4.30 -4.46
C ASN A 147 45.48 5.11 -4.44
N MET A 148 45.57 6.09 -3.54
CA MET A 148 46.70 7.03 -3.42
C MET A 148 48.06 6.35 -3.25
N ASN A 149 48.09 5.06 -2.91
CA ASN A 149 49.31 4.29 -2.66
C ASN A 149 49.85 3.54 -3.91
N THR A 150 49.06 3.42 -4.98
CA THR A 150 49.49 2.68 -6.19
C THR A 150 49.91 3.66 -7.28
N ILE A 151 51.21 3.92 -7.39
CA ILE A 151 51.77 4.72 -8.49
C ILE A 151 51.75 3.87 -9.76
N MET A 152 50.85 4.16 -10.71
CA MET A 152 50.81 3.50 -12.02
C MET A 152 51.79 4.18 -12.98
N LEU A 153 53.08 3.89 -12.81
CA LEU A 153 54.16 4.32 -13.72
C LEU A 153 54.72 3.10 -14.45
N TYR A 154 54.38 2.99 -15.73
CA TYR A 154 54.79 1.88 -16.57
C TYR A 154 55.85 2.29 -17.60
N ARG A 155 56.66 1.32 -18.01
CA ARG A 155 57.60 1.47 -19.11
C ARG A 155 56.84 1.54 -20.44
N VAL A 156 57.34 2.36 -21.37
CA VAL A 156 56.88 2.37 -22.77
C VAL A 156 57.41 1.13 -23.48
N GLU A 157 56.51 0.29 -23.98
CA GLU A 157 56.77 -1.01 -24.62
C GLU A 157 56.10 -1.15 -26.00
N GLN A 158 55.25 -0.20 -26.36
CA GLN A 158 54.51 -0.11 -27.62
C GLN A 158 54.72 1.28 -28.25
N GLU A 159 54.33 1.44 -29.51
CA GLU A 159 54.37 2.73 -30.21
C GLU A 159 53.50 3.77 -29.51
N SER A 160 53.90 5.05 -29.57
CA SER A 160 53.18 6.15 -28.89
C SER A 160 51.66 6.16 -29.13
N ALA A 161 51.21 5.89 -30.36
CA ALA A 161 49.79 5.84 -30.70
C ALA A 161 48.98 4.85 -29.85
N TYR A 162 49.57 3.72 -29.44
CA TYR A 162 48.91 2.73 -28.58
C TYR A 162 48.51 3.34 -27.23
N TYR A 163 49.42 4.04 -26.56
CA TYR A 163 49.17 4.62 -25.24
C TYR A 163 48.28 5.86 -25.30
N GLN A 164 48.39 6.65 -26.38
CA GLN A 164 47.46 7.75 -26.64
C GLN A 164 46.02 7.22 -26.74
N ASN A 165 45.81 6.20 -27.56
CA ASN A 165 44.50 5.58 -27.75
C ASN A 165 43.98 4.86 -26.50
N LEU A 166 44.86 4.23 -25.73
CA LEU A 166 44.50 3.61 -24.44
C LEU A 166 43.96 4.64 -23.45
N ILE A 167 44.63 5.78 -23.30
CA ILE A 167 44.18 6.86 -22.39
C ILE A 167 42.82 7.40 -22.83
N LEU A 168 42.63 7.65 -24.13
CA LEU A 168 41.35 8.15 -24.65
C LEU A 168 40.22 7.12 -24.48
N LEU A 169 40.52 5.83 -24.64
CA LEU A 169 39.56 4.76 -24.36
C LEU A 169 39.17 4.72 -22.88
N LEU A 170 40.13 4.82 -21.96
CA LEU A 170 39.85 4.85 -20.52
C LEU A 170 38.99 6.07 -20.16
N LEU A 171 39.29 7.25 -20.70
CA LEU A 171 38.47 8.46 -20.50
C LEU A 171 37.03 8.30 -20.99
N GLN A 172 36.83 7.55 -22.09
CA GLN A 172 35.50 7.34 -22.64
C GLN A 172 34.56 6.62 -21.66
N TYR A 173 35.09 5.65 -20.91
CA TYR A 173 34.29 4.86 -19.96
C TYR A 173 34.30 5.44 -18.55
N LEU A 174 35.19 6.38 -18.24
CA LEU A 174 35.21 7.03 -16.93
C LEU A 174 34.01 7.98 -16.77
N PRO A 175 33.24 7.84 -15.67
CA PRO A 175 32.28 8.85 -15.27
C PRO A 175 32.98 10.19 -15.01
N LEU A 176 32.31 11.30 -15.36
CA LEU A 176 32.81 12.67 -15.28
C LEU A 176 33.30 13.05 -13.88
N GLY A 177 32.67 12.52 -12.82
CA GLY A 177 33.07 12.80 -11.45
C GLY A 177 34.50 12.32 -11.13
N PHE A 178 34.94 11.21 -11.73
CA PHE A 178 36.31 10.71 -11.57
C PHE A 178 37.34 11.62 -12.27
N LEU A 179 36.98 12.22 -13.42
CA LEU A 179 37.90 13.05 -14.20
C LEU A 179 38.45 14.26 -13.41
N LYS A 180 37.69 14.74 -12.41
CA LYS A 180 38.10 15.85 -11.54
C LYS A 180 39.42 15.60 -10.79
N ASN A 181 39.83 14.34 -10.65
CA ASN A 181 41.03 13.95 -9.90
C ASN A 181 42.05 13.15 -10.75
N ILE A 182 41.83 13.03 -12.05
CA ILE A 182 42.64 12.15 -12.91
C ILE A 182 43.64 12.97 -13.72
N PHE A 183 44.91 12.60 -13.55
CA PHE A 183 46.04 13.04 -14.36
C PHE A 183 46.61 11.83 -15.08
N MET A 184 46.80 11.92 -16.39
CA MET A 184 47.40 10.83 -17.17
C MET A 184 48.41 11.35 -18.21
N CYS A 185 49.43 10.54 -18.52
CA CYS A 185 50.45 10.86 -19.52
C CYS A 185 50.79 9.62 -20.36
N SER A 186 50.61 9.68 -21.67
CA SER A 186 50.89 8.55 -22.58
C SER A 186 52.37 8.38 -22.92
N GLY A 187 53.20 9.38 -22.63
CA GLY A 187 54.63 9.37 -22.95
C GLY A 187 55.40 10.47 -22.20
N SER A 188 56.51 10.09 -21.58
CA SER A 188 57.46 10.96 -20.87
C SER A 188 58.82 10.27 -20.76
N ALA A 189 59.91 10.99 -20.50
CA ALA A 189 61.18 10.33 -20.16
C ALA A 189 61.07 9.63 -18.80
N TYR A 190 60.56 10.37 -17.80
CA TYR A 190 60.47 9.96 -16.41
C TYR A 190 59.08 10.22 -15.85
N GLY A 191 58.76 9.60 -14.70
CA GLY A 191 57.49 9.83 -14.00
C GLY A 191 57.29 11.31 -13.67
N ARG A 192 56.20 11.88 -14.18
CA ARG A 192 55.81 13.28 -13.99
C ARG A 192 55.01 13.44 -12.69
N LYS A 193 55.09 14.65 -12.15
CA LYS A 193 54.30 15.14 -11.02
C LYS A 193 53.85 16.55 -11.31
N TYR A 194 52.70 16.93 -10.77
CA TYR A 194 52.27 18.33 -10.71
C TYR A 194 52.12 18.72 -9.26
N SER A 195 52.88 19.74 -8.83
CA SER A 195 53.05 20.05 -7.40
C SER A 195 53.48 18.78 -6.63
N ASN A 196 52.78 18.41 -5.56
CA ASN A 196 53.07 17.22 -4.78
C ASN A 196 52.33 15.96 -5.25
N THR A 197 51.53 16.04 -6.32
CA THR A 197 50.68 14.94 -6.77
C THR A 197 51.30 14.22 -7.97
N THR A 198 51.52 12.91 -7.82
CA THR A 198 51.86 12.01 -8.94
C THR A 198 50.65 11.81 -9.83
N TYR A 199 50.87 11.69 -11.13
CA TYR A 199 49.75 11.37 -12.02
C TYR A 199 49.25 9.96 -11.76
N ASN A 200 47.95 9.77 -11.99
CA ASN A 200 47.26 8.52 -11.74
C ASN A 200 47.72 7.42 -12.69
N LEU A 201 47.99 7.73 -13.97
CA LEU A 201 48.51 6.77 -14.95
C LEU A 201 49.56 7.39 -15.86
N GLN A 202 50.73 6.75 -15.97
CA GLN A 202 51.85 7.27 -16.77
C GLN A 202 52.60 6.16 -17.49
N PHE A 203 53.03 6.49 -18.71
CA PHE A 203 53.98 5.70 -19.47
C PHE A 203 55.26 6.51 -19.68
N ALA A 204 56.40 5.94 -19.28
CA ALA A 204 57.69 6.60 -19.34
C ALA A 204 58.76 5.72 -20.01
N THR A 205 59.64 6.33 -20.82
CA THR A 205 60.75 5.64 -21.50
C THR A 205 61.70 4.99 -20.49
N TYR A 206 62.02 5.68 -19.40
CA TYR A 206 62.84 5.16 -18.30
C TYR A 206 62.00 4.57 -17.15
N GLY A 207 60.73 4.23 -17.41
CA GLY A 207 59.90 3.47 -16.47
C GLY A 207 60.51 2.10 -16.20
N LYS A 208 60.51 1.66 -14.95
CA LYS A 208 61.12 0.37 -14.54
C LYS A 208 60.17 -0.82 -14.63
N THR A 209 58.86 -0.56 -14.68
CA THR A 209 57.82 -1.58 -14.51
C THR A 209 57.12 -1.86 -15.84
N SER A 210 57.12 -3.12 -16.29
CA SER A 210 56.33 -3.54 -17.45
C SER A 210 54.85 -3.68 -17.07
N LEU A 211 53.96 -3.08 -17.86
CA LEU A 211 52.51 -3.25 -17.65
C LEU A 211 52.10 -4.70 -17.87
N ALA A 212 52.61 -5.35 -18.92
CA ALA A 212 52.31 -6.74 -19.22
C ALA A 212 52.76 -7.69 -18.10
N SER A 213 53.95 -7.47 -17.53
CA SER A 213 54.44 -8.26 -16.39
C SER A 213 53.57 -8.08 -15.14
N VAL A 214 53.23 -6.83 -14.79
CA VAL A 214 52.38 -6.55 -13.61
C VAL A 214 51.01 -7.21 -13.75
N VAL A 215 50.39 -7.13 -14.93
CA VAL A 215 49.09 -7.76 -15.20
C VAL A 215 49.19 -9.29 -15.06
N LYS A 216 50.26 -9.90 -15.55
CA LYS A 216 50.49 -11.35 -15.43
C LYS A 216 50.71 -11.78 -13.97
N GLU A 217 51.44 -11.00 -13.20
CA GLU A 217 51.70 -11.26 -11.77
C GLU A 217 50.47 -11.00 -10.89
N SER A 218 49.56 -10.13 -11.35
CA SER A 218 48.35 -9.72 -10.62
C SER A 218 47.13 -10.59 -10.90
N ALA A 219 47.30 -11.79 -11.47
CA ALA A 219 46.19 -12.66 -11.85
C ALA A 219 45.19 -12.91 -10.70
N MET A 220 45.69 -13.18 -9.49
CA MET A 220 44.85 -13.35 -8.29
C MET A 220 44.11 -12.06 -7.86
N ALA A 221 44.63 -10.89 -8.19
CA ALA A 221 43.98 -9.62 -7.85
C ALA A 221 42.69 -9.42 -8.68
N PHE A 222 42.60 -10.02 -9.87
CA PHE A 222 41.41 -9.93 -10.72
C PHE A 222 40.20 -10.62 -10.11
N ASP A 223 40.39 -11.66 -9.29
CA ASP A 223 39.28 -12.33 -8.61
C ASP A 223 38.55 -11.37 -7.65
N ASN A 224 39.29 -10.46 -7.02
CA ASN A 224 38.78 -9.46 -6.09
C ASN A 224 38.18 -8.20 -6.75
N VAL A 225 38.28 -8.07 -8.08
CA VAL A 225 37.62 -6.97 -8.81
C VAL A 225 36.12 -7.25 -8.87
N CYS A 226 35.31 -6.23 -8.58
CA CYS A 226 33.86 -6.40 -8.60
C CYS A 226 33.36 -6.73 -10.02
N ASP A 227 32.31 -7.54 -10.12
CA ASP A 227 31.81 -8.03 -11.40
C ASP A 227 31.29 -6.92 -12.32
N GLY A 228 30.79 -5.81 -11.76
CA GLY A 228 30.39 -4.66 -12.55
C GLY A 228 31.56 -4.02 -13.30
N ILE A 229 32.72 -3.88 -12.65
CA ILE A 229 33.94 -3.37 -13.30
C ILE A 229 34.44 -4.35 -14.37
N LYS A 230 34.43 -5.66 -14.08
CA LYS A 230 34.77 -6.69 -15.08
C LYS A 230 33.86 -6.62 -16.30
N SER A 231 32.57 -6.31 -16.11
CA SER A 231 31.60 -6.14 -17.19
C SER A 231 31.90 -4.91 -18.04
N ILE A 232 32.11 -3.74 -17.40
CA ILE A 232 32.50 -2.51 -18.09
C ILE A 232 33.77 -2.72 -18.92
N CYS A 233 34.79 -3.37 -18.36
CA CYS A 233 36.03 -3.63 -19.09
C CYS A 233 35.85 -4.64 -20.25
N LYS A 234 34.87 -5.54 -20.17
CA LYS A 234 34.52 -6.45 -21.27
C LYS A 234 33.96 -5.66 -22.46
N THR A 235 33.02 -4.75 -22.23
CA THR A 235 32.43 -3.93 -23.29
C THR A 235 33.44 -2.89 -23.80
N MET A 236 34.30 -2.37 -22.93
CA MET A 236 35.45 -1.53 -23.29
C MET A 236 36.43 -2.23 -24.26
N ALA A 237 36.76 -3.51 -24.02
CA ALA A 237 37.62 -4.27 -24.92
C ALA A 237 36.97 -4.46 -26.31
N GLN A 238 35.65 -4.54 -26.35
CA GLN A 238 34.84 -4.63 -27.57
C GLN A 238 34.58 -3.25 -28.20
N LYS A 239 34.93 -2.16 -27.51
CA LYS A 239 34.75 -0.75 -27.90
C LYS A 239 33.29 -0.36 -28.13
N ASP A 240 32.38 -1.06 -27.46
CA ASP A 240 30.94 -0.85 -27.54
C ASP A 240 30.55 0.53 -26.96
N SER A 241 29.99 1.38 -27.82
CA SER A 241 29.57 2.72 -27.43
C SER A 241 28.48 2.70 -26.36
N ASP A 242 27.55 1.75 -26.42
CA ASP A 242 26.29 1.82 -25.67
C ASP A 242 26.56 1.85 -24.16
N THR A 243 27.47 1.01 -23.67
CA THR A 243 27.88 1.05 -22.25
C THR A 243 28.49 2.40 -21.87
N SER A 244 29.35 2.97 -22.71
CA SER A 244 30.00 4.25 -22.40
C SER A 244 29.02 5.42 -22.40
N GLU A 245 28.04 5.39 -23.31
CA GLU A 245 26.97 6.39 -23.40
C GLU A 245 26.08 6.32 -22.15
N VAL A 246 25.72 5.11 -21.71
CA VAL A 246 24.92 4.91 -20.49
C VAL A 246 25.71 5.28 -19.21
N LEU A 247 27.01 4.97 -19.14
CA LEU A 247 27.87 5.44 -18.04
C LEU A 247 27.97 6.96 -18.00
N ARG A 248 27.96 7.64 -19.16
CA ARG A 248 27.90 9.10 -19.23
C ARG A 248 26.56 9.63 -18.73
N LEU A 249 25.45 9.02 -19.13
CA LEU A 249 24.10 9.36 -18.66
C LEU A 249 23.98 9.25 -17.13
N PHE A 250 24.53 8.19 -16.54
CA PHE A 250 24.54 7.97 -15.09
C PHE A 250 25.72 8.63 -14.38
N SER A 251 26.51 9.46 -15.06
CA SER A 251 27.71 10.02 -14.47
C SER A 251 27.43 10.91 -13.25
N HIS A 252 26.30 11.60 -13.22
CA HIS A 252 25.90 12.39 -12.05
C HIS A 252 25.55 11.49 -10.86
N ASP A 253 24.88 10.37 -11.13
CA ASP A 253 24.49 9.39 -10.11
C ASP A 253 25.69 8.62 -9.53
N ILE A 254 26.69 8.33 -10.37
CA ILE A 254 27.93 7.64 -9.96
C ILE A 254 28.84 8.55 -9.15
N GLU A 255 28.88 9.83 -9.51
CA GLU A 255 29.83 10.82 -9.00
C GLU A 255 31.28 10.32 -9.18
N ASN A 256 32.06 10.24 -8.10
CA ASN A 256 33.40 9.66 -8.03
C ASN A 256 33.44 8.44 -7.10
N SER A 257 32.33 7.72 -6.95
CA SER A 257 32.21 6.59 -6.02
C SER A 257 32.47 5.24 -6.70
N TYR A 258 33.49 4.52 -6.23
CA TYR A 258 33.81 3.17 -6.69
C TYR A 258 32.66 2.18 -6.44
N SER A 259 31.99 2.25 -5.28
CA SER A 259 30.88 1.33 -4.97
C SER A 259 29.67 1.58 -5.88
N LYS A 260 29.30 2.85 -6.12
CA LYS A 260 28.21 3.22 -7.03
C LYS A 260 28.51 2.74 -8.46
N LEU A 261 29.76 2.92 -8.93
CA LEU A 261 30.19 2.44 -10.25
C LEU A 261 30.15 0.91 -10.36
N CYS A 262 30.61 0.17 -9.33
CA CYS A 262 30.51 -1.29 -9.30
C CYS A 262 29.06 -1.76 -9.45
N VAL A 263 28.13 -1.13 -8.72
CA VAL A 263 26.71 -1.50 -8.76
C VAL A 263 26.12 -1.16 -10.12
N ILE A 264 26.39 0.02 -10.68
CA ILE A 264 25.90 0.39 -12.00
C ILE A 264 26.45 -0.54 -13.09
N GLY A 265 27.75 -0.86 -13.07
CA GLY A 265 28.31 -1.84 -14.01
C GLY A 265 27.64 -3.22 -13.90
N LEU A 266 27.22 -3.62 -12.70
CA LEU A 266 26.49 -4.85 -12.48
C LEU A 266 25.04 -4.75 -12.96
N LEU A 267 24.37 -3.62 -12.74
CA LEU A 267 23.01 -3.35 -13.23
C LEU A 267 22.96 -3.36 -14.77
N LEU A 268 23.95 -2.76 -15.43
CA LEU A 268 24.08 -2.79 -16.89
C LEU A 268 24.29 -4.21 -17.41
N LYS A 269 25.17 -4.99 -16.76
CA LYS A 269 25.33 -6.41 -17.08
C LYS A 269 24.00 -7.17 -17.00
N TYR A 270 23.25 -6.97 -15.93
CA TYR A 270 21.96 -7.64 -15.76
C TYR A 270 20.93 -7.18 -16.79
N LEU A 271 20.95 -5.91 -17.18
CA LEU A 271 20.09 -5.38 -18.25
C LEU A 271 20.43 -6.04 -19.59
N ASP A 272 21.72 -6.12 -19.95
CA ASP A 272 22.18 -6.78 -21.17
C ASP A 272 21.76 -8.26 -21.19
N ASP A 273 21.98 -8.97 -20.08
CA ASP A 273 21.59 -10.37 -19.92
C ASP A 273 20.06 -10.56 -20.06
N ALA A 274 19.26 -9.62 -19.54
CA ALA A 274 17.80 -9.64 -19.62
C ALA A 274 17.28 -9.36 -21.03
N ILE A 275 17.88 -8.40 -21.74
CA ILE A 275 17.57 -8.11 -23.14
C ILE A 275 17.95 -9.31 -24.03
N ALA A 276 19.09 -9.95 -23.76
CA ALA A 276 19.55 -11.12 -24.47
C ALA A 276 18.82 -12.42 -24.08
N GLN A 277 17.88 -12.37 -23.12
CA GLN A 277 17.12 -13.52 -22.60
C GLN A 277 18.01 -14.66 -22.10
N VAL A 278 19.13 -14.32 -21.45
CA VAL A 278 20.01 -15.29 -20.81
C VAL A 278 19.32 -15.83 -19.57
N GLY A 279 19.21 -17.17 -19.43
CA GLY A 279 18.41 -17.81 -18.37
C GLY A 279 18.85 -17.61 -16.91
N ASN A 280 19.84 -16.76 -16.63
CA ASN A 280 20.39 -16.50 -15.30
C ASN A 280 20.18 -15.05 -14.83
N THR A 281 19.18 -14.34 -15.37
CA THR A 281 18.89 -12.96 -14.97
C THR A 281 18.27 -12.92 -13.56
N PRO A 282 18.68 -11.97 -12.71
CA PRO A 282 18.13 -11.85 -11.36
C PRO A 282 16.70 -11.31 -11.38
N SER A 283 15.96 -11.57 -10.30
CA SER A 283 14.64 -10.98 -10.08
C SER A 283 14.72 -9.46 -9.90
N PHE A 284 13.60 -8.78 -10.16
CA PHE A 284 13.49 -7.35 -9.89
C PHE A 284 13.72 -7.02 -8.40
N SER A 285 13.26 -7.86 -7.47
CA SER A 285 13.56 -7.71 -6.04
C SER A 285 15.05 -7.65 -5.72
N THR A 286 15.88 -8.41 -6.45
CA THR A 286 17.35 -8.40 -6.28
C THR A 286 17.93 -7.09 -6.79
N ILE A 287 17.47 -6.65 -7.97
CA ILE A 287 17.85 -5.37 -8.57
C ILE A 287 17.47 -4.19 -7.66
N LEU A 288 16.25 -4.19 -7.14
CA LEU A 288 15.75 -3.14 -6.26
C LEU A 288 16.53 -3.07 -4.95
N LYS A 289 16.86 -4.22 -4.32
CA LYS A 289 17.70 -4.24 -3.10
C LYS A 289 19.10 -3.67 -3.35
N LEU A 290 19.71 -3.97 -4.50
CA LEU A 290 20.99 -3.37 -4.88
C LEU A 290 20.88 -1.85 -4.98
N MET A 291 19.82 -1.34 -5.62
CA MET A 291 19.60 0.09 -5.74
C MET A 291 19.32 0.76 -4.39
N VAL A 292 18.43 0.19 -3.55
CA VAL A 292 18.10 0.74 -2.22
C VAL A 292 19.34 0.82 -1.33
N ASN A 293 20.21 -0.19 -1.35
CA ASN A 293 21.44 -0.20 -0.55
C ASN A 293 22.49 0.81 -1.05
N THR A 294 22.47 1.14 -2.35
CA THR A 294 23.48 1.98 -3.00
C THR A 294 23.06 3.45 -3.10
N PHE A 295 21.76 3.69 -3.27
CA PHE A 295 21.12 4.99 -3.49
C PHE A 295 19.93 5.14 -2.53
N PRO A 296 20.18 5.32 -1.22
CA PRO A 296 19.15 5.21 -0.18
C PRO A 296 18.20 6.42 -0.12
N SER A 297 18.59 7.56 -0.72
CA SER A 297 17.85 8.82 -0.65
C SER A 297 17.30 9.24 -2.02
N THR A 298 16.29 10.10 -2.04
CA THR A 298 15.63 10.56 -3.27
C THR A 298 16.61 11.29 -4.19
N SER A 299 17.53 12.07 -3.62
CA SER A 299 18.55 12.86 -4.32
C SER A 299 19.70 12.04 -4.92
N GLU A 300 19.86 10.77 -4.54
CA GLU A 300 20.95 9.94 -5.04
C GLU A 300 20.47 8.97 -6.11
N GLY A 301 21.22 8.80 -7.20
CA GLY A 301 20.91 7.77 -8.18
C GLY A 301 19.61 8.01 -8.95
N GLU A 302 19.20 9.27 -9.13
CA GLU A 302 17.89 9.62 -9.68
C GLU A 302 17.66 8.99 -11.06
N ASN A 303 18.60 9.17 -12.00
CA ASN A 303 18.46 8.66 -13.35
C ASN A 303 18.48 7.13 -13.39
N VAL A 304 19.35 6.49 -12.59
CA VAL A 304 19.42 5.03 -12.46
C VAL A 304 18.12 4.47 -11.91
N LYS A 305 17.62 4.99 -10.79
CA LYS A 305 16.36 4.54 -10.18
C LYS A 305 15.19 4.72 -11.14
N LEU A 306 15.07 5.88 -11.78
CA LEU A 306 14.03 6.13 -12.77
C LEU A 306 14.10 5.17 -13.96
N THR A 307 15.30 4.88 -14.45
CA THR A 307 15.49 3.96 -15.57
C THR A 307 15.07 2.54 -15.20
N PHE A 308 15.58 2.01 -14.09
CA PHE A 308 15.36 0.61 -13.72
C PHE A 308 13.97 0.35 -13.10
N CYS A 309 13.33 1.33 -12.47
CA CYS A 309 11.99 1.18 -11.89
C CYS A 309 10.85 1.44 -12.89
N LYS A 310 11.13 2.01 -14.07
CA LYS A 310 10.13 2.16 -15.13
C LYS A 310 9.69 0.81 -15.68
N LYS A 311 8.40 0.70 -16.01
CA LYS A 311 7.72 -0.54 -16.42
C LYS A 311 8.43 -1.31 -17.52
N ASN A 312 8.91 -0.63 -18.56
CA ASN A 312 9.57 -1.26 -19.69
C ASN A 312 10.88 -1.96 -19.31
N ILE A 313 11.61 -1.45 -18.31
CA ILE A 313 12.87 -2.04 -17.85
C ILE A 313 12.62 -3.01 -16.71
N SER A 314 11.83 -2.64 -15.70
CA SER A 314 11.53 -3.51 -14.56
C SER A 314 10.94 -4.85 -14.99
N ASN A 315 10.13 -4.85 -16.04
CA ASN A 315 9.42 -6.04 -16.49
C ASN A 315 10.28 -7.00 -17.33
N LEU A 316 11.51 -6.60 -17.66
CA LEU A 316 12.52 -7.52 -18.19
C LEU A 316 12.99 -8.49 -17.10
N PHE A 317 12.88 -8.11 -15.82
CA PHE A 317 13.38 -8.89 -14.69
C PHE A 317 12.29 -9.69 -13.97
N SER A 318 11.06 -9.20 -13.93
CA SER A 318 9.95 -9.88 -13.24
C SER A 318 8.58 -9.46 -13.79
N PRO A 319 7.53 -10.29 -13.66
CA PRO A 319 6.16 -9.89 -13.98
C PRO A 319 5.72 -8.62 -13.25
N GLU A 320 4.84 -7.83 -13.88
CA GLU A 320 4.36 -6.54 -13.35
C GLU A 320 3.80 -6.64 -11.92
N SER A 321 3.07 -7.71 -11.59
CA SER A 321 2.53 -7.93 -10.25
C SER A 321 3.61 -8.01 -9.18
N ILE A 322 4.72 -8.70 -9.48
CA ILE A 322 5.87 -8.83 -8.59
C ILE A 322 6.60 -7.49 -8.49
N VAL A 323 6.81 -6.81 -9.61
CA VAL A 323 7.47 -5.50 -9.64
C VAL A 323 6.72 -4.47 -8.80
N LEU A 324 5.40 -4.37 -8.98
CA LEU A 324 4.56 -3.42 -8.22
C LEU A 324 4.60 -3.75 -6.72
N LYS A 325 4.58 -5.04 -6.36
CA LYS A 325 4.70 -5.48 -4.97
C LYS A 325 6.06 -5.11 -4.38
N ASP A 326 7.14 -5.45 -5.07
CA ASP A 326 8.51 -5.17 -4.63
C ASP A 326 8.73 -3.67 -4.42
N LEU A 327 8.21 -2.84 -5.33
CA LEU A 327 8.23 -1.38 -5.20
C LEU A 327 7.46 -0.86 -3.97
N ALA A 328 6.37 -1.53 -3.55
CA ALA A 328 5.59 -1.16 -2.37
C ALA A 328 6.13 -1.74 -1.05
N THR A 329 7.05 -2.72 -1.09
CA THR A 329 7.46 -3.49 0.09
C THR A 329 8.96 -3.44 0.38
N ILE A 330 9.81 -3.24 -0.64
CA ILE A 330 11.27 -3.20 -0.50
C ILE A 330 11.78 -1.77 -0.55
N ALA A 331 11.21 -0.92 -1.40
CA ALA A 331 11.64 0.48 -1.51
C ALA A 331 11.26 1.27 -0.25
N THR A 332 12.18 2.09 0.23
CA THR A 332 11.92 3.01 1.35
C THR A 332 11.07 4.20 0.87
N ASP A 333 10.41 4.89 1.80
CA ASP A 333 9.60 6.08 1.45
C ASP A 333 10.41 7.19 0.77
N ASN A 334 11.70 7.28 1.11
CA ASN A 334 12.63 8.24 0.53
C ASN A 334 13.43 7.66 -0.66
N PHE A 335 13.02 6.53 -1.24
CA PHE A 335 13.76 5.92 -2.34
C PHE A 335 13.63 6.72 -3.64
N LEU A 336 12.40 6.99 -4.11
CA LEU A 336 12.13 7.80 -5.32
C LEU A 336 10.73 8.41 -5.27
N ASN A 337 10.47 9.41 -6.12
CA ASN A 337 9.11 9.88 -6.35
C ASN A 337 8.37 8.89 -7.27
N PHE A 338 7.39 8.17 -6.72
CA PHE A 338 6.64 7.12 -7.43
C PHE A 338 5.76 7.66 -8.58
N GLU A 339 5.48 8.96 -8.60
CA GLU A 339 4.82 9.61 -9.74
C GLU A 339 5.70 9.58 -10.99
N ASN A 340 7.03 9.72 -10.86
CA ASN A 340 7.96 9.75 -11.99
C ASN A 340 8.09 8.39 -12.71
N ILE A 341 7.54 7.32 -12.12
CA ILE A 341 7.48 5.96 -12.70
C ILE A 341 6.03 5.51 -12.96
N ASP A 342 5.08 6.45 -12.90
CA ASP A 342 3.67 6.24 -13.16
C ASP A 342 3.04 5.12 -12.30
N TYR A 343 3.48 4.95 -11.06
CA TYR A 343 3.12 3.78 -10.23
C TYR A 343 1.59 3.57 -10.11
N ASN A 344 0.84 4.63 -9.82
CA ASN A 344 -0.63 4.54 -9.71
C ASN A 344 -1.28 4.18 -11.06
N GLN A 345 -0.80 4.73 -12.17
CA GLN A 345 -1.31 4.39 -13.50
C GLN A 345 -0.98 2.96 -13.91
N ARG A 346 0.16 2.43 -13.45
CA ARG A 346 0.53 1.03 -13.63
C ARG A 346 -0.40 0.09 -12.88
N ILE A 347 -0.80 0.44 -11.65
CA ILE A 347 -1.80 -0.32 -10.87
C ILE A 347 -3.16 -0.34 -11.59
N ILE A 348 -3.63 0.82 -12.07
CA ILE A 348 -4.87 0.93 -12.85
C ILE A 348 -4.80 0.04 -14.09
N SER A 349 -3.74 0.20 -14.88
CA SER A 349 -3.50 -0.61 -16.08
C SER A 349 -3.40 -2.10 -15.75
N PHE A 350 -2.82 -2.47 -14.62
CA PHE A 350 -2.70 -3.85 -14.17
C PHE A 350 -4.08 -4.45 -13.89
N LYS A 351 -4.94 -3.77 -13.11
CA LYS A 351 -6.33 -4.21 -12.88
C LYS A 351 -7.09 -4.35 -14.19
N THR A 352 -7.02 -3.33 -15.05
CA THR A 352 -7.73 -3.33 -16.35
C THR A 352 -7.30 -4.48 -17.25
N ASN A 353 -6.01 -4.80 -17.29
CA ASN A 353 -5.47 -5.80 -18.20
C ASN A 353 -5.56 -7.24 -17.66
N GLN A 354 -5.41 -7.44 -16.34
CA GLN A 354 -5.36 -8.78 -15.72
C GLN A 354 -6.67 -9.18 -15.04
N GLY A 355 -7.58 -8.23 -14.80
CA GLY A 355 -8.87 -8.48 -14.16
C GLY A 355 -8.84 -8.43 -12.64
N LEU A 356 -10.02 -8.64 -12.04
CA LEU A 356 -10.26 -8.50 -10.60
C LEU A 356 -9.47 -9.53 -9.76
N ASP A 357 -9.38 -10.78 -10.21
CA ASP A 357 -8.76 -11.86 -9.46
C ASP A 357 -7.25 -11.62 -9.22
N GLU A 358 -6.51 -11.29 -10.28
CA GLU A 358 -5.08 -10.96 -10.17
C GLU A 358 -4.83 -9.67 -9.38
N TYR A 359 -5.73 -8.69 -9.48
CA TYR A 359 -5.68 -7.48 -8.64
C TYR A 359 -5.92 -7.81 -7.15
N ALA A 360 -6.86 -8.70 -6.84
CA ALA A 360 -7.14 -9.14 -5.48
C ALA A 360 -5.96 -9.93 -4.88
N LYS A 361 -5.33 -10.82 -5.66
CA LYS A 361 -4.09 -11.51 -5.25
C LYS A 361 -2.97 -10.52 -4.94
N PHE A 362 -2.80 -9.50 -5.78
CA PHE A 362 -1.83 -8.44 -5.53
C PHE A 362 -2.11 -7.70 -4.22
N LEU A 363 -3.36 -7.26 -3.97
CA LEU A 363 -3.72 -6.58 -2.72
C LEU A 363 -3.53 -7.49 -1.50
N SER A 364 -3.91 -8.77 -1.59
CA SER A 364 -3.66 -9.76 -0.53
C SER A 364 -2.17 -9.85 -0.23
N SER A 365 -1.34 -9.90 -1.28
CA SER A 365 0.11 -10.00 -1.12
C SER A 365 0.76 -8.77 -0.47
N LEU A 366 0.11 -7.60 -0.52
CA LEU A 366 0.52 -6.41 0.22
C LEU A 366 0.07 -6.46 1.67
N LEU A 367 -1.16 -6.94 1.95
CA LEU A 367 -1.66 -7.12 3.31
C LEU A 367 -0.87 -8.18 4.09
N ASP A 368 -0.37 -9.19 3.40
CA ASP A 368 0.44 -10.27 3.97
C ASP A 368 1.93 -9.88 4.14
N ALA A 369 2.35 -8.69 3.67
CA ALA A 369 3.74 -8.26 3.75
C ALA A 369 4.10 -7.76 5.15
N ASP A 370 5.29 -8.11 5.64
CA ASP A 370 5.78 -7.66 6.96
C ASP A 370 5.86 -6.13 7.08
N ASN A 371 6.19 -5.46 5.96
CA ASN A 371 6.24 -4.01 5.87
C ASN A 371 5.76 -3.55 4.49
N ILE A 372 5.05 -2.43 4.49
CA ILE A 372 4.65 -1.68 3.29
C ILE A 372 5.09 -0.24 3.45
N ASN A 373 5.48 0.40 2.35
CA ASN A 373 5.81 1.82 2.34
C ASN A 373 4.55 2.67 2.08
N ALA A 374 4.71 3.99 2.08
CA ALA A 374 3.61 4.95 1.92
C ALA A 374 2.82 4.75 0.62
N VAL A 375 3.46 4.30 -0.47
CA VAL A 375 2.73 4.01 -1.72
C VAL A 375 1.92 2.73 -1.61
N GLY A 376 2.43 1.70 -0.93
CA GLY A 376 1.68 0.49 -0.62
C GLY A 376 0.46 0.76 0.25
N GLU A 377 0.63 1.55 1.32
CA GLU A 377 -0.48 2.00 2.18
C GLU A 377 -1.53 2.78 1.39
N TYR A 378 -1.08 3.70 0.53
CA TYR A 378 -1.97 4.48 -0.32
C TYR A 378 -2.81 3.59 -1.25
N ILE A 379 -2.20 2.58 -1.88
CA ILE A 379 -2.92 1.66 -2.75
C ILE A 379 -3.95 0.84 -1.99
N ILE A 380 -3.60 0.28 -0.82
CA ILE A 380 -4.57 -0.44 0.01
C ILE A 380 -5.74 0.48 0.38
N LYS A 381 -5.43 1.70 0.82
CA LYS A 381 -6.42 2.66 1.31
C LYS A 381 -7.39 3.14 0.24
N ASN A 382 -6.91 3.29 -1.00
CA ASN A 382 -7.70 3.82 -2.12
C ASN A 382 -8.07 2.73 -3.13
N SER A 383 -7.94 1.46 -2.77
CA SER A 383 -8.19 0.35 -3.68
C SER A 383 -9.66 0.25 -4.12
N ASP A 384 -10.58 0.84 -3.34
CA ASP A 384 -12.01 0.96 -3.63
C ASP A 384 -12.30 1.84 -4.85
N THR A 385 -11.49 2.86 -5.11
CA THR A 385 -11.66 3.78 -6.24
C THR A 385 -11.66 3.11 -7.61
N TYR A 386 -11.12 1.89 -7.68
CA TYR A 386 -11.02 1.11 -8.90
C TYR A 386 -12.04 -0.01 -8.97
N LEU A 387 -12.86 -0.24 -7.95
CA LEU A 387 -13.78 -1.38 -7.85
C LEU A 387 -15.21 -0.98 -8.23
N HIS A 388 -15.93 -1.89 -8.86
CA HIS A 388 -17.37 -1.77 -9.09
C HIS A 388 -18.16 -2.42 -7.95
N PRO A 389 -19.43 -2.04 -7.73
CA PRO A 389 -20.26 -2.64 -6.68
C PRO A 389 -20.34 -4.17 -6.74
N GLU A 390 -20.35 -4.74 -7.94
CA GLU A 390 -20.33 -6.20 -8.16
C GLU A 390 -19.03 -6.88 -7.72
N ASP A 391 -17.90 -6.16 -7.70
CA ASP A 391 -16.59 -6.70 -7.33
C ASP A 391 -16.55 -7.08 -5.83
N TYR A 392 -17.24 -6.32 -4.96
CA TYR A 392 -17.18 -6.54 -3.51
C TYR A 392 -17.73 -7.91 -3.09
N ASN A 393 -18.76 -8.39 -3.78
CA ASN A 393 -19.32 -9.71 -3.51
C ASN A 393 -18.27 -10.79 -3.80
N TYR A 394 -17.61 -10.70 -4.96
CA TYR A 394 -16.53 -11.63 -5.32
C TYR A 394 -15.39 -11.60 -4.30
N LEU A 395 -14.97 -10.41 -3.87
CA LEU A 395 -13.91 -10.24 -2.88
C LEU A 395 -14.30 -10.82 -1.51
N ALA A 396 -15.54 -10.61 -1.04
CA ALA A 396 -15.99 -11.13 0.24
C ALA A 396 -15.95 -12.67 0.30
N PHE A 397 -16.22 -13.35 -0.83
CA PHE A 397 -16.20 -14.81 -0.92
C PHE A 397 -14.81 -15.41 -1.18
N ASN A 398 -13.96 -14.74 -1.96
CA ASN A 398 -12.68 -15.32 -2.41
C ASN A 398 -11.44 -14.71 -1.72
N TYR A 399 -11.55 -13.47 -1.23
CA TYR A 399 -10.43 -12.68 -0.69
C TYR A 399 -10.86 -11.90 0.56
N TRP A 400 -11.28 -12.63 1.60
CA TRP A 400 -11.87 -12.07 2.81
C TRP A 400 -11.03 -10.95 3.48
N ALA A 401 -9.71 -11.14 3.59
CA ALA A 401 -8.82 -10.14 4.19
C ALA A 401 -8.80 -8.83 3.38
N VAL A 402 -8.80 -8.92 2.05
CA VAL A 402 -8.87 -7.77 1.15
C VAL A 402 -10.21 -7.06 1.31
N PHE A 403 -11.32 -7.82 1.31
CA PHE A 403 -12.65 -7.28 1.51
C PHE A 403 -12.78 -6.55 2.87
N MET A 404 -12.30 -7.15 3.96
CA MET A 404 -12.35 -6.51 5.27
C MET A 404 -11.45 -5.28 5.35
N SER A 405 -10.27 -5.28 4.72
CA SER A 405 -9.41 -4.09 4.63
C SER A 405 -10.13 -2.92 3.93
N LEU A 406 -10.83 -3.21 2.83
CA LEU A 406 -11.66 -2.26 2.11
C LEU A 406 -12.80 -1.72 2.99
N VAL A 407 -13.55 -2.60 3.67
CA VAL A 407 -14.66 -2.21 4.56
C VAL A 407 -14.19 -1.34 5.73
N MET A 408 -13.04 -1.67 6.32
CA MET A 408 -12.47 -0.90 7.43
C MET A 408 -11.99 0.50 6.98
N THR A 409 -11.56 0.62 5.73
CA THR A 409 -11.09 1.89 5.17
C THR A 409 -12.24 2.75 4.64
N ASN A 410 -13.18 2.14 3.94
CA ASN A 410 -14.37 2.78 3.40
C ASN A 410 -15.63 1.97 3.76
N PRO A 411 -16.23 2.24 4.94
CA PRO A 411 -17.42 1.54 5.38
C PRO A 411 -18.63 1.70 4.43
N ASN A 412 -18.65 2.71 3.55
CA ASN A 412 -19.77 2.93 2.61
C ASN A 412 -20.01 1.74 1.67
N ILE A 413 -19.04 0.84 1.50
CA ILE A 413 -19.22 -0.43 0.78
C ILE A 413 -20.42 -1.22 1.33
N LEU A 414 -20.68 -1.11 2.63
CA LEU A 414 -21.78 -1.82 3.30
C LEU A 414 -23.18 -1.23 3.01
N GLN A 415 -23.27 -0.18 2.17
CA GLN A 415 -24.55 0.28 1.63
C GLN A 415 -25.17 -0.74 0.67
N TYR A 416 -24.36 -1.61 0.06
CA TYR A 416 -24.84 -2.67 -0.84
C TYR A 416 -25.23 -3.91 -0.04
N SER A 417 -26.36 -4.55 -0.39
CA SER A 417 -26.95 -5.59 0.45
C SER A 417 -26.27 -6.96 0.42
N PHE A 418 -25.31 -7.22 -0.48
CA PHE A 418 -24.76 -8.58 -0.70
C PHE A 418 -24.20 -9.22 0.58
N TRP A 419 -23.65 -8.43 1.50
CA TRP A 419 -23.00 -8.94 2.71
C TRP A 419 -23.97 -9.60 3.70
N ILE A 420 -25.28 -9.34 3.60
CA ILE A 420 -26.29 -9.99 4.45
C ILE A 420 -26.45 -11.49 4.14
N ASP A 421 -26.04 -11.90 2.94
CA ASP A 421 -26.12 -13.28 2.45
C ASP A 421 -24.81 -14.06 2.69
N LEU A 422 -23.82 -13.45 3.35
CA LEU A 422 -22.57 -14.12 3.72
C LEU A 422 -22.80 -15.21 4.79
N PRO A 423 -21.87 -16.19 4.87
CA PRO A 423 -21.84 -17.14 5.98
C PRO A 423 -21.82 -16.42 7.34
N GLU A 424 -22.40 -17.06 8.36
CA GLU A 424 -22.62 -16.47 9.69
C GLU A 424 -21.37 -15.84 10.31
N GLU A 425 -20.23 -16.53 10.21
CA GLU A 425 -18.94 -16.06 10.74
C GLU A 425 -18.49 -14.72 10.12
N HIS A 426 -18.70 -14.55 8.81
CA HIS A 426 -18.38 -13.32 8.09
C HIS A 426 -19.45 -12.24 8.31
N PHE A 427 -20.72 -12.64 8.32
CA PHE A 427 -21.84 -11.73 8.59
C PHE A 427 -21.66 -11.01 9.93
N ILE A 428 -21.32 -11.72 11.01
CA ILE A 428 -21.18 -11.13 12.36
C ILE A 428 -20.12 -10.02 12.37
N VAL A 429 -18.99 -10.23 11.69
CA VAL A 429 -17.89 -9.26 11.63
C VAL A 429 -18.32 -8.01 10.85
N VAL A 430 -18.92 -8.20 9.68
CA VAL A 430 -19.40 -7.07 8.85
C VAL A 430 -20.53 -6.33 9.53
N TYR A 431 -21.46 -7.04 10.15
CA TYR A 431 -22.59 -6.48 10.89
C TYR A 431 -22.14 -5.61 12.07
N ASP A 432 -21.03 -5.96 12.74
CA ASP A 432 -20.44 -5.10 13.78
C ASP A 432 -19.92 -3.77 13.22
N VAL A 433 -19.29 -3.78 12.04
CA VAL A 433 -18.90 -2.54 11.35
C VAL A 433 -20.14 -1.75 10.91
N PHE A 434 -21.16 -2.45 10.40
CA PHE A 434 -22.39 -1.84 9.92
C PHE A 434 -23.12 -1.05 11.02
N ARG A 435 -23.32 -1.67 12.20
CA ARG A 435 -24.07 -1.02 13.29
C ARG A 435 -23.40 0.28 13.74
N LYS A 436 -22.05 0.30 13.77
CA LYS A 436 -21.24 1.44 14.21
C LYS A 436 -21.37 2.66 13.29
N HIS A 437 -21.72 2.45 12.01
CA HIS A 437 -21.78 3.52 11.01
C HIS A 437 -23.20 3.86 10.56
N SER A 438 -24.13 2.89 10.52
CA SER A 438 -25.55 3.06 10.13
C SER A 438 -25.76 3.79 8.79
N PHE A 439 -25.97 3.04 7.71
CA PHE A 439 -26.02 3.60 6.34
C PHE A 439 -27.44 3.90 5.87
N MET A 440 -27.84 5.17 5.85
CA MET A 440 -29.21 5.58 5.50
C MET A 440 -29.66 5.22 4.08
N ASN A 441 -28.70 5.02 3.16
CA ASN A 441 -28.95 4.63 1.76
C ASN A 441 -29.02 3.12 1.55
N PHE A 442 -28.84 2.31 2.60
CA PHE A 442 -29.02 0.87 2.53
C PHE A 442 -30.45 0.54 2.09
N ASP A 443 -30.61 -0.36 1.12
CA ASP A 443 -31.89 -0.63 0.45
C ASP A 443 -32.60 -1.88 0.98
N ALA A 444 -31.87 -2.79 1.62
CA ALA A 444 -32.37 -4.08 2.11
C ALA A 444 -32.75 -4.11 3.61
N TRP A 445 -33.24 -2.99 4.16
CA TRP A 445 -33.55 -2.86 5.60
C TRP A 445 -34.48 -3.95 6.13
N GLY A 446 -35.53 -4.32 5.39
CA GLY A 446 -36.46 -5.37 5.80
C GLY A 446 -35.77 -6.73 5.96
N ARG A 447 -34.98 -7.13 4.94
CA ARG A 447 -34.21 -8.38 5.00
C ARG A 447 -33.21 -8.39 6.16
N LEU A 448 -32.52 -7.27 6.37
CA LEU A 448 -31.60 -7.13 7.50
C LEU A 448 -32.32 -7.28 8.84
N PHE A 449 -33.49 -6.66 9.00
CA PHE A 449 -34.30 -6.78 10.21
C PHE A 449 -34.73 -8.23 10.46
N THR A 450 -35.23 -8.93 9.44
CA THR A 450 -35.58 -10.36 9.53
C THR A 450 -34.38 -11.20 10.00
N ILE A 451 -33.19 -11.01 9.39
CA ILE A 451 -31.98 -11.76 9.76
C ILE A 451 -31.61 -11.47 11.23
N VAL A 452 -31.58 -10.20 11.62
CA VAL A 452 -31.24 -9.78 12.98
C VAL A 452 -32.23 -10.34 14.01
N LEU A 453 -33.53 -10.33 13.69
CA LEU A 453 -34.58 -10.85 14.56
C LEU A 453 -34.48 -12.38 14.72
N TYR A 454 -34.42 -13.11 13.61
CA TYR A 454 -34.45 -14.58 13.64
C TYR A 454 -33.14 -15.20 14.14
N ARG A 455 -31.99 -14.55 13.90
CA ARG A 455 -30.68 -14.98 14.42
C ARG A 455 -30.34 -14.37 15.78
N ASN A 456 -31.22 -13.53 16.34
CA ASN A 456 -31.08 -12.91 17.67
C ASN A 456 -29.77 -12.10 17.84
N HIS A 457 -29.40 -11.35 16.81
CA HIS A 457 -28.22 -10.47 16.85
C HIS A 457 -28.45 -9.23 17.73
N GLU A 458 -27.38 -8.70 18.30
CA GLU A 458 -27.42 -7.47 19.11
C GLU A 458 -27.87 -6.26 18.28
N ILE A 459 -28.67 -5.39 18.89
CA ILE A 459 -29.20 -4.16 18.28
C ILE A 459 -28.93 -3.00 19.23
N ASP A 460 -28.38 -1.90 18.69
CA ASP A 460 -28.24 -0.64 19.41
C ASP A 460 -29.37 0.34 19.05
N LYS A 461 -29.44 1.46 19.79
CA LYS A 461 -30.50 2.46 19.60
C LYS A 461 -30.48 3.09 18.20
N ASN A 462 -29.30 3.29 17.61
CA ASN A 462 -29.20 3.92 16.29
C ASN A 462 -29.76 2.99 15.21
N LEU A 463 -29.33 1.72 15.24
CA LEU A 463 -29.83 0.71 14.33
C LEU A 463 -31.33 0.49 14.49
N MET A 464 -31.84 0.48 15.74
CA MET A 464 -33.28 0.38 15.98
C MET A 464 -34.06 1.54 15.37
N ASN A 465 -33.58 2.79 15.52
CA ASN A 465 -34.20 3.96 14.90
C ASN A 465 -34.24 3.85 13.36
N CYS A 466 -33.16 3.34 12.75
CA CYS A 466 -33.12 3.07 11.33
C CYS A 466 -34.20 2.05 10.93
N PHE A 467 -34.30 0.92 11.63
CA PHE A 467 -35.36 -0.06 11.39
C PHE A 467 -36.74 0.59 11.48
N VAL A 468 -37.04 1.31 12.57
CA VAL A 468 -38.34 2.00 12.75
C VAL A 468 -38.67 2.94 11.59
N SER A 469 -37.66 3.63 11.05
CA SER A 469 -37.87 4.57 9.95
C SER A 469 -38.00 3.93 8.56
N LYS A 470 -37.41 2.74 8.36
CA LYS A 470 -37.25 2.14 7.02
C LYS A 470 -38.00 0.83 6.81
N VAL A 471 -38.32 0.10 7.88
CA VAL A 471 -39.00 -1.19 7.81
C VAL A 471 -40.47 -0.99 8.15
N PRO A 472 -41.40 -1.20 7.19
CA PRO A 472 -42.82 -1.13 7.47
C PRO A 472 -43.26 -2.33 8.33
N ASN A 473 -44.28 -2.12 9.17
CA ASN A 473 -44.96 -3.19 9.92
C ASN A 473 -44.06 -4.02 10.84
N ILE A 474 -42.99 -3.45 11.42
CA ILE A 474 -42.10 -4.13 12.37
C ILE A 474 -42.87 -4.90 13.44
N THR A 475 -43.91 -4.31 14.03
CA THR A 475 -44.68 -4.95 15.09
C THR A 475 -45.35 -6.23 14.61
N PHE A 476 -45.87 -6.27 13.37
CA PHE A 476 -46.44 -7.50 12.81
C PHE A 476 -45.37 -8.56 12.61
N GLU A 477 -44.22 -8.20 12.04
CA GLU A 477 -43.13 -9.15 11.81
C GLU A 477 -42.59 -9.76 13.12
N VAL A 478 -42.47 -8.94 14.17
CA VAL A 478 -42.06 -9.42 15.51
C VAL A 478 -43.12 -10.34 16.12
N MET A 479 -44.40 -10.00 16.01
CA MET A 479 -45.47 -10.85 16.54
C MET A 479 -45.57 -12.17 15.78
N GLU A 480 -45.41 -12.16 14.45
CA GLU A 480 -45.32 -13.36 13.63
C GLU A 480 -44.12 -14.23 14.01
N TYR A 481 -42.93 -13.63 14.20
CA TYR A 481 -41.75 -14.33 14.70
C TYR A 481 -42.03 -15.02 16.04
N LEU A 482 -42.59 -14.32 17.02
CA LEU A 482 -42.95 -14.91 18.31
C LEU A 482 -44.00 -16.01 18.15
N ASN A 483 -44.97 -15.83 17.25
CA ASN A 483 -46.04 -16.81 17.00
C ASN A 483 -45.59 -18.06 16.23
N HIS A 484 -44.35 -18.08 15.73
CA HIS A 484 -43.73 -19.26 15.12
C HIS A 484 -42.54 -19.80 15.94
N SER A 485 -42.13 -19.10 16.98
CA SER A 485 -40.99 -19.47 17.82
C SER A 485 -41.34 -20.51 18.87
N VAL A 486 -40.37 -21.38 19.17
CA VAL A 486 -40.49 -22.40 20.24
C VAL A 486 -40.22 -21.80 21.63
N SER A 487 -39.33 -20.81 21.71
CA SER A 487 -38.94 -20.14 22.96
C SER A 487 -39.03 -18.62 22.84
N TYR A 488 -39.19 -17.94 23.98
CA TYR A 488 -39.25 -16.49 24.03
C TYR A 488 -37.84 -15.89 24.03
N HIS A 489 -37.45 -15.28 22.92
CA HIS A 489 -36.23 -14.50 22.81
C HIS A 489 -36.53 -13.23 22.03
N LEU A 490 -36.43 -12.09 22.71
CA LEU A 490 -36.56 -10.78 22.08
C LEU A 490 -35.56 -9.82 22.68
N LYS A 491 -34.91 -9.00 21.84
CA LYS A 491 -33.99 -7.98 22.33
C LYS A 491 -34.78 -6.86 23.04
N PRO A 492 -34.27 -6.28 24.15
CA PRO A 492 -35.00 -5.29 24.93
C PRO A 492 -35.52 -4.09 24.12
N LEU A 493 -34.76 -3.62 23.12
CA LEU A 493 -35.18 -2.49 22.28
C LEU A 493 -36.38 -2.84 21.37
N ILE A 494 -36.42 -4.06 20.83
CA ILE A 494 -37.55 -4.52 20.01
C ILE A 494 -38.78 -4.73 20.91
N GLU A 495 -38.57 -5.34 22.08
CA GLU A 495 -39.63 -5.56 23.08
C GLU A 495 -40.26 -4.25 23.53
N GLN A 496 -39.43 -3.25 23.87
CA GLN A 496 -39.87 -1.91 24.22
C GLN A 496 -40.70 -1.28 23.08
N TYR A 497 -40.19 -1.33 21.85
CA TYR A 497 -40.88 -0.78 20.69
C TYR A 497 -42.27 -1.41 20.47
N CYS A 498 -42.35 -2.74 20.51
CA CYS A 498 -43.63 -3.44 20.36
C CYS A 498 -44.61 -3.14 21.51
N THR A 499 -44.09 -2.93 22.73
CA THR A 499 -44.92 -2.54 23.89
C THR A 499 -45.52 -1.15 23.71
N GLU A 500 -44.73 -0.19 23.20
CA GLU A 500 -45.21 1.17 22.88
C GLU A 500 -46.22 1.18 21.71
N LYS A 501 -46.17 0.15 20.85
CA LYS A 501 -47.08 -0.07 19.71
C LYS A 501 -48.22 -1.05 20.02
N ALA A 502 -48.73 -1.03 21.24
CA ALA A 502 -49.82 -1.92 21.68
C ALA A 502 -51.04 -1.93 20.73
N SER A 503 -51.40 -0.80 20.11
CA SER A 503 -52.50 -0.76 19.12
C SER A 503 -52.25 -1.67 17.91
N GLU A 504 -51.01 -1.71 17.40
CA GLU A 504 -50.63 -2.56 16.27
C GLU A 504 -50.62 -4.05 16.67
N VAL A 505 -50.15 -4.36 17.89
CA VAL A 505 -50.22 -5.72 18.46
C VAL A 505 -51.67 -6.21 18.55
N LEU A 506 -52.61 -5.36 18.97
CA LEU A 506 -54.03 -5.73 19.07
C LEU A 506 -54.67 -5.93 17.69
N ILE A 507 -54.29 -5.13 16.68
CA ILE A 507 -54.73 -5.33 15.29
C ILE A 507 -54.21 -6.67 14.77
N TRP A 508 -52.94 -6.98 15.01
CA TRP A 508 -52.33 -8.26 14.66
C TRP A 508 -53.07 -9.42 15.33
N LEU A 509 -53.29 -9.34 16.65
CA LEU A 509 -53.93 -10.39 17.47
C LEU A 509 -55.34 -10.73 17.00
N LYS A 510 -56.11 -9.73 16.54
CA LYS A 510 -57.48 -9.90 16.03
C LYS A 510 -57.56 -10.87 14.85
N ASN A 511 -56.49 -11.00 14.06
CA ASN A 511 -56.45 -11.80 12.84
C ASN A 511 -55.86 -13.21 13.08
N GLN A 512 -55.52 -13.55 14.32
CA GLN A 512 -54.91 -14.84 14.62
C GLN A 512 -55.97 -15.91 14.88
N GLU A 513 -55.63 -17.16 14.56
CA GLU A 513 -56.44 -18.33 14.90
C GLU A 513 -55.87 -19.09 16.11
N THR A 514 -54.55 -19.11 16.25
CA THR A 514 -53.82 -19.81 17.32
C THR A 514 -52.64 -18.97 17.81
N LEU A 515 -52.22 -19.22 19.05
CA LEU A 515 -51.07 -18.56 19.68
C LEU A 515 -50.08 -19.58 20.26
N THR A 516 -48.80 -19.36 20.04
CA THR A 516 -47.71 -20.08 20.71
C THR A 516 -47.41 -19.52 22.10
N LEU A 517 -46.60 -20.27 22.86
CA LEU A 517 -46.16 -19.88 24.19
C LEU A 517 -45.43 -18.50 24.22
N PRO A 518 -44.48 -18.18 23.31
CA PRO A 518 -43.78 -16.89 23.35
C PRO A 518 -44.68 -15.67 23.19
N VAL A 519 -45.62 -15.70 22.24
CA VAL A 519 -46.52 -14.55 22.05
C VAL A 519 -47.55 -14.43 23.19
N ALA A 520 -48.04 -15.55 23.74
CA ALA A 520 -48.88 -15.52 24.93
C ALA A 520 -48.13 -14.93 26.14
N HIS A 521 -46.86 -15.28 26.30
CA HIS A 521 -45.99 -14.68 27.30
C HIS A 521 -45.82 -13.17 27.09
N PHE A 522 -45.55 -12.72 25.87
CA PHE A 522 -45.44 -11.29 25.54
C PHE A 522 -46.70 -10.52 25.95
N LEU A 523 -47.88 -11.00 25.51
CA LEU A 523 -49.16 -10.35 25.78
C LEU A 523 -49.43 -10.22 27.28
N VAL A 524 -49.22 -11.29 28.05
CA VAL A 524 -49.48 -11.32 29.50
C VAL A 524 -48.47 -10.47 30.28
N SER A 525 -47.23 -10.37 29.81
CA SER A 525 -46.16 -9.65 30.50
C SER A 525 -46.20 -8.14 30.25
N TYR A 526 -46.51 -7.73 29.01
CA TYR A 526 -46.29 -6.34 28.58
C TYR A 526 -47.57 -5.57 28.27
N ILE A 527 -48.67 -6.23 27.91
CA ILE A 527 -49.95 -5.52 27.73
C ILE A 527 -50.62 -5.31 29.08
N ILE A 528 -51.19 -4.12 29.29
CA ILE A 528 -51.91 -3.80 30.53
C ILE A 528 -53.40 -4.05 30.30
N PRO A 529 -54.03 -5.03 30.99
CA PRO A 529 -55.41 -5.42 30.69
C PRO A 529 -56.44 -4.32 31.01
N THR A 530 -56.10 -3.33 31.82
CA THR A 530 -56.97 -2.19 32.18
C THR A 530 -56.77 -0.95 31.32
N ASP A 531 -55.85 -0.99 30.35
CA ASP A 531 -55.60 0.14 29.46
C ASP A 531 -56.83 0.46 28.60
N ARG A 532 -57.07 1.74 28.30
CA ARG A 532 -58.19 2.19 27.47
C ARG A 532 -58.14 1.60 26.07
N LEU A 533 -56.94 1.42 25.49
CA LEU A 533 -56.76 0.80 24.18
C LEU A 533 -57.25 -0.66 24.21
N VAL A 534 -56.91 -1.39 25.27
CA VAL A 534 -57.35 -2.77 25.47
C VAL A 534 -58.86 -2.84 25.67
N GLN A 535 -59.44 -1.97 26.50
CA GLN A 535 -60.89 -1.91 26.72
C GLN A 535 -61.66 -1.61 25.42
N ASN A 536 -61.14 -0.72 24.59
CA ASN A 536 -61.76 -0.32 23.34
C ASN A 536 -61.58 -1.34 22.21
N SER A 537 -60.64 -2.29 22.31
CA SER A 537 -60.45 -3.33 21.28
C SER A 537 -61.59 -4.34 21.22
N GLY A 538 -62.38 -4.42 22.30
CA GLY A 538 -63.44 -5.42 22.48
C GLY A 538 -62.92 -6.79 22.89
N SER A 539 -63.80 -7.58 23.48
CA SER A 539 -63.48 -8.90 24.05
C SER A 539 -63.09 -9.95 23.00
N TYR A 540 -63.60 -9.83 21.77
CA TYR A 540 -63.39 -10.80 20.70
C TYR A 540 -61.91 -10.99 20.33
N VAL A 541 -61.13 -9.89 20.34
CA VAL A 541 -59.69 -9.89 20.00
C VAL A 541 -58.91 -10.86 20.89
N TRP A 542 -59.36 -11.07 22.12
CA TRP A 542 -58.66 -11.87 23.12
C TRP A 542 -59.06 -13.34 23.15
N ARG A 543 -59.96 -13.76 22.25
CA ARG A 543 -60.46 -15.15 22.19
C ARG A 543 -59.33 -16.15 21.99
N THR A 544 -58.35 -15.84 21.14
CA THR A 544 -57.20 -16.72 20.86
C THR A 544 -56.29 -16.86 22.07
N LEU A 545 -56.01 -15.77 22.80
CA LEU A 545 -55.29 -15.83 24.07
C LEU A 545 -56.05 -16.68 25.08
N TYR A 546 -57.36 -16.44 25.21
CA TYR A 546 -58.21 -17.28 26.05
C TYR A 546 -58.16 -18.74 25.65
N GLN A 547 -58.02 -19.10 24.37
CA GLN A 547 -57.96 -20.49 23.91
C GLN A 547 -56.57 -21.13 24.07
N CYS A 548 -55.50 -20.34 24.26
CA CYS A 548 -54.15 -20.83 24.43
C CYS A 548 -54.04 -21.71 25.69
N LYS A 549 -53.78 -23.01 25.51
CA LYS A 549 -53.58 -23.97 26.62
C LYS A 549 -52.12 -24.18 26.98
N GLN A 550 -51.21 -23.68 26.15
CA GLN A 550 -49.76 -23.87 26.33
C GLN A 550 -49.18 -22.94 27.42
N TYR A 551 -49.90 -21.88 27.80
CA TYR A 551 -49.42 -20.84 28.72
C TYR A 551 -50.34 -20.62 29.93
N GLU A 552 -50.51 -21.63 30.78
CA GLU A 552 -51.41 -21.58 31.95
C GLU A 552 -50.67 -21.23 33.25
N THR A 553 -50.08 -20.03 33.30
CA THR A 553 -49.42 -19.51 34.51
C THR A 553 -50.39 -18.73 35.40
N LEU A 554 -50.03 -18.50 36.67
CA LEU A 554 -50.83 -17.61 37.54
C LEU A 554 -50.92 -16.18 36.98
N SER A 555 -49.88 -15.69 36.31
CA SER A 555 -49.89 -14.39 35.63
C SER A 555 -50.92 -14.36 34.49
N TYR A 556 -51.00 -15.44 33.69
CA TYR A 556 -52.02 -15.58 32.64
C TYR A 556 -53.43 -15.58 33.21
N PHE A 557 -53.69 -16.37 34.25
CA PHE A 557 -55.02 -16.39 34.87
C PHE A 557 -55.36 -15.04 35.51
N THR A 558 -54.40 -14.37 36.13
CA THR A 558 -54.57 -13.01 36.70
C THR A 558 -54.93 -12.03 35.59
N PHE A 559 -54.21 -12.09 34.46
CA PHE A 559 -54.46 -11.27 33.29
C PHE A 559 -55.87 -11.49 32.74
N LEU A 560 -56.28 -12.73 32.49
CA LEU A 560 -57.63 -13.06 32.01
C LEU A 560 -58.73 -12.64 33.00
N PHE A 561 -58.49 -12.80 34.30
CA PHE A 561 -59.46 -12.40 35.32
C PHE A 561 -59.73 -10.90 35.23
N ILE A 562 -58.67 -10.08 35.20
CA ILE A 562 -58.80 -8.62 35.07
C ILE A 562 -59.42 -8.24 33.73
N LEU A 563 -58.95 -8.85 32.64
CA LEU A 563 -59.43 -8.59 31.29
C LEU A 563 -60.94 -8.85 31.14
N GLY A 564 -61.45 -9.92 31.74
CA GLY A 564 -62.89 -10.24 31.69
C GLY A 564 -63.79 -9.27 32.45
N HIS A 565 -63.24 -8.42 33.33
CA HIS A 565 -64.01 -7.35 33.99
C HIS A 565 -64.20 -6.11 33.13
N ASN A 566 -63.54 -6.02 31.96
CA ASN A 566 -63.72 -4.88 31.04
C ASN A 566 -65.05 -4.94 30.27
N TRP A 567 -65.62 -6.14 30.08
CA TRP A 567 -66.82 -6.33 29.25
C TRP A 567 -67.83 -7.25 29.91
N ALA A 568 -69.10 -6.85 29.92
CA ALA A 568 -70.23 -7.65 30.41
C ALA A 568 -70.85 -8.51 29.29
N ASP A 569 -70.01 -9.19 28.50
CA ASP A 569 -70.43 -10.04 27.39
C ASP A 569 -70.08 -11.53 27.64
N GLU A 570 -70.30 -12.38 26.63
CA GLU A 570 -70.03 -13.81 26.72
C GLU A 570 -68.54 -14.12 26.87
N ASN A 571 -67.67 -13.44 26.12
CA ASN A 571 -66.23 -13.66 26.19
C ASN A 571 -65.66 -13.22 27.54
N GLY A 572 -66.07 -12.07 28.05
CA GLY A 572 -65.69 -11.58 29.39
C GLY A 572 -66.06 -12.56 30.49
N LEU A 573 -67.27 -13.15 30.41
CA LEU A 573 -67.69 -14.23 31.29
C LEU A 573 -66.79 -15.46 31.19
N GLN A 574 -66.43 -15.90 29.98
CA GLN A 574 -65.52 -17.05 29.80
C GLN A 574 -64.13 -16.78 30.36
N PHE A 575 -63.59 -15.56 30.21
CA PHE A 575 -62.28 -15.19 30.75
C PHE A 575 -62.27 -15.28 32.28
N ILE A 576 -63.31 -14.75 32.94
CA ILE A 576 -63.47 -14.85 34.40
C ILE A 576 -63.69 -16.31 34.82
N LYS A 577 -64.53 -17.07 34.09
CA LYS A 577 -64.79 -18.49 34.40
C LYS A 577 -63.51 -19.32 34.36
N ARG A 578 -62.69 -19.17 33.30
CA ARG A 578 -61.44 -19.93 33.13
C ARG A 578 -60.38 -19.54 34.15
N SER A 579 -60.30 -18.28 34.55
CA SER A 579 -59.30 -17.80 35.51
C SER A 579 -59.68 -18.02 36.96
N PHE A 580 -60.96 -17.94 37.33
CA PHE A 580 -61.38 -17.91 38.73
C PHE A 580 -60.90 -19.11 39.55
N TYR A 581 -61.08 -20.33 39.02
CA TYR A 581 -60.78 -21.54 39.79
C TYR A 581 -59.27 -21.72 40.06
N PRO A 582 -58.37 -21.61 39.06
CA PRO A 582 -56.92 -21.61 39.32
C PRO A 582 -56.47 -20.55 40.33
N LEU A 583 -56.99 -19.31 40.23
CA LEU A 583 -56.64 -18.23 41.17
C LEU A 583 -57.14 -18.55 42.59
N HIS A 584 -58.38 -19.03 42.73
CA HIS A 584 -58.95 -19.41 44.02
C HIS A 584 -58.16 -20.56 44.67
N ARG A 585 -57.82 -21.60 43.92
CA ARG A 585 -57.02 -22.74 44.40
C ARG A 585 -55.63 -22.30 44.86
N ALA A 586 -54.97 -21.43 44.12
CA ALA A 586 -53.68 -20.87 44.51
C ALA A 586 -53.78 -20.02 45.79
N LEU A 587 -54.86 -19.24 45.96
CA LEU A 587 -55.11 -18.52 47.22
C LEU A 587 -55.42 -19.47 48.39
N ALA A 588 -56.20 -20.53 48.15
CA ALA A 588 -56.60 -21.50 49.18
C ALA A 588 -55.42 -22.33 49.70
N THR A 589 -54.37 -22.47 48.89
CA THR A 589 -53.14 -23.17 49.23
C THR A 589 -52.00 -22.24 49.64
N ASP A 590 -52.28 -20.94 49.78
CA ASP A 590 -51.30 -19.88 50.08
C ASP A 590 -50.10 -19.83 49.11
N LYS A 591 -50.34 -20.21 47.85
CA LYS A 591 -49.35 -20.21 46.76
C LYS A 591 -49.50 -19.03 45.80
N PHE A 592 -50.31 -18.03 46.17
CA PHE A 592 -50.60 -16.88 45.32
C PHE A 592 -49.60 -15.73 45.56
N PRO A 593 -48.80 -15.31 44.56
CA PRO A 593 -47.83 -14.24 44.72
C PRO A 593 -48.47 -12.90 45.12
N SER A 594 -47.84 -12.16 46.04
CA SER A 594 -48.33 -10.85 46.51
C SER A 594 -48.47 -9.82 45.39
N ASN A 595 -47.48 -9.73 44.51
CA ASN A 595 -47.49 -8.82 43.36
C ASN A 595 -48.64 -9.08 42.37
N LEU A 596 -49.09 -10.33 42.23
CA LEU A 596 -50.28 -10.67 41.45
C LEU A 596 -51.56 -10.36 42.23
N TRP A 597 -51.54 -10.53 43.56
CA TRP A 597 -52.70 -10.25 44.41
C TRP A 597 -53.08 -8.79 44.34
N ASP A 598 -52.10 -7.89 44.41
CA ASP A 598 -52.31 -6.44 44.34
C ASP A 598 -53.02 -6.03 43.04
N LYS A 599 -52.83 -6.79 41.94
CA LYS A 599 -53.52 -6.55 40.66
C LYS A 599 -54.98 -6.99 40.67
N ILE A 600 -55.33 -8.07 41.37
CA ILE A 600 -56.70 -8.62 41.40
C ILE A 600 -57.53 -8.10 42.59
N GLU A 601 -56.90 -7.65 43.66
CA GLU A 601 -57.57 -7.15 44.86
C GLU A 601 -58.66 -6.10 44.57
N PRO A 602 -58.47 -5.12 43.65
CA PRO A 602 -59.51 -4.15 43.30
C PRO A 602 -60.82 -4.76 42.79
N TYR A 603 -60.75 -5.97 42.25
CA TYR A 603 -61.90 -6.74 41.72
C TYR A 603 -62.52 -7.67 42.77
N THR A 604 -61.99 -7.67 43.99
CA THR A 604 -62.48 -8.48 45.11
C THR A 604 -63.37 -7.67 46.07
N ALA A 605 -64.16 -8.34 46.90
CA ALA A 605 -64.98 -7.63 47.89
C ALA A 605 -64.18 -7.24 49.14
N LYS A 606 -64.38 -6.02 49.64
CA LYS A 606 -64.01 -5.65 51.02
C LYS A 606 -64.88 -6.43 52.02
N LEU A 607 -64.26 -6.96 53.06
CA LEU A 607 -64.86 -7.67 54.18
C LEU A 607 -64.84 -6.81 55.44
N ARG A 608 -65.39 -7.32 56.54
CA ARG A 608 -65.27 -6.67 57.86
C ARG A 608 -63.86 -6.94 58.40
N LEU A 609 -63.30 -6.00 59.19
CA LEU A 609 -61.93 -6.01 59.73
C LEU A 609 -61.40 -7.41 60.13
N PHE A 610 -62.17 -8.19 60.90
CA PHE A 610 -61.76 -9.52 61.37
C PHE A 610 -61.68 -10.63 60.29
N ASN A 611 -62.17 -10.38 59.09
CA ASN A 611 -62.16 -11.32 57.95
C ASN A 611 -61.30 -10.82 56.77
N GLU A 612 -60.65 -9.66 56.85
CA GLU A 612 -59.88 -9.08 55.73
C GLU A 612 -58.73 -9.98 55.25
N TRP A 613 -58.21 -10.85 56.12
CA TRP A 613 -57.16 -11.81 55.79
C TRP A 613 -57.63 -12.91 54.83
N ASP A 614 -58.94 -13.20 54.75
CA ASP A 614 -59.49 -14.31 53.94
C ASP A 614 -59.62 -13.90 52.46
N LYS A 615 -58.49 -13.96 51.75
CA LYS A 615 -58.40 -13.63 50.32
C LYS A 615 -59.33 -14.47 49.44
N CYS A 616 -59.54 -15.75 49.77
CA CYS A 616 -60.46 -16.61 49.03
C CYS A 616 -61.92 -16.13 49.16
N LYS A 617 -62.33 -15.68 50.34
CA LYS A 617 -63.66 -15.09 50.57
C LYS A 617 -63.81 -13.72 49.93
N LYS A 618 -62.74 -12.90 49.89
CA LYS A 618 -62.70 -11.65 49.14
C LYS A 618 -62.96 -11.92 47.64
N LEU A 619 -62.24 -12.88 47.07
CA LEU A 619 -62.39 -13.28 45.66
C LEU A 619 -63.80 -13.80 45.35
N ARG A 620 -64.30 -14.80 46.11
CA ARG A 620 -65.66 -15.36 45.94
C ARG A 620 -66.74 -14.29 45.97
N LYS A 621 -66.71 -13.42 46.99
CA LYS A 621 -67.70 -12.34 47.13
C LYS A 621 -67.56 -11.27 46.05
N GLY A 622 -66.33 -10.94 45.65
CA GLY A 622 -66.08 -9.97 44.58
C GLY A 622 -66.66 -10.41 43.24
N THR A 623 -66.33 -11.64 42.82
CA THR A 623 -66.86 -12.21 41.57
C THR A 623 -68.39 -12.26 41.55
N VAL A 624 -69.02 -12.68 42.65
CA VAL A 624 -70.49 -12.72 42.74
C VAL A 624 -71.11 -11.32 42.70
N LYS A 625 -70.51 -10.34 43.39
CA LYS A 625 -70.94 -8.93 43.32
C LYS A 625 -70.88 -8.40 41.89
N TYR A 626 -69.74 -8.60 41.23
CA TYR A 626 -69.53 -8.19 39.85
C TYR A 626 -70.58 -8.84 38.93
N PHE A 627 -70.80 -10.15 39.03
CA PHE A 627 -71.78 -10.81 38.19
C PHE A 627 -73.20 -10.27 38.38
N LYS A 628 -73.59 -9.96 39.62
CA LYS A 628 -74.89 -9.39 39.93
C LYS A 628 -75.02 -7.95 39.43
N SER A 629 -74.00 -7.11 39.61
CA SER A 629 -74.01 -5.71 39.13
C SER A 629 -73.93 -5.59 37.61
N SER A 630 -73.29 -6.55 36.94
CA SER A 630 -73.10 -6.58 35.48
C SER A 630 -74.23 -7.29 34.74
N GLY A 631 -75.33 -7.66 35.43
CA GLY A 631 -76.54 -8.20 34.80
C GLY A 631 -76.50 -9.68 34.41
N TYR A 632 -75.48 -10.44 34.86
CA TYR A 632 -75.44 -11.88 34.64
C TYR A 632 -76.53 -12.62 35.44
N LYS A 633 -76.96 -13.80 34.97
CA LYS A 633 -78.00 -14.60 35.63
C LYS A 633 -77.39 -15.58 36.62
N LYS A 634 -78.01 -15.76 37.80
CA LYS A 634 -77.56 -16.71 38.85
C LYS A 634 -77.14 -18.09 38.30
N ARG A 635 -77.84 -18.61 37.29
CA ARG A 635 -77.58 -19.91 36.66
C ARG A 635 -76.15 -20.12 36.16
N ILE A 636 -75.36 -19.07 35.94
CA ILE A 636 -73.95 -19.22 35.55
C ILE A 636 -73.11 -19.85 36.66
N LEU A 637 -73.55 -19.73 37.92
CA LEU A 637 -72.81 -20.19 39.09
C LEU A 637 -72.90 -21.70 39.32
N SER A 638 -73.93 -22.38 38.80
CA SER A 638 -74.16 -23.81 39.03
C SER A 638 -73.07 -24.70 38.41
N ASP A 639 -72.45 -24.24 37.33
CA ASP A 639 -71.35 -24.90 36.61
C ASP A 639 -70.18 -23.93 36.40
N PHE A 640 -69.88 -23.09 37.40
CA PHE A 640 -68.87 -22.06 37.22
C PHE A 640 -67.44 -22.59 37.38
N THR A 641 -67.25 -23.51 38.32
CA THR A 641 -65.97 -24.18 38.60
C THR A 641 -66.13 -25.70 38.55
N PRO A 642 -65.02 -26.47 38.43
CA PRO A 642 -65.06 -27.93 38.51
C PRO A 642 -65.49 -28.48 39.88
N GLU A 643 -65.44 -27.66 40.94
CA GLU A 643 -65.79 -28.07 42.31
C GLU A 643 -67.24 -27.69 42.65
N LYS A 644 -68.11 -28.70 42.81
CA LYS A 644 -69.53 -28.49 43.13
C LYS A 644 -69.73 -27.70 44.42
N GLU A 645 -68.97 -28.00 45.47
CA GLU A 645 -69.07 -27.29 46.76
C GLU A 645 -68.73 -25.80 46.66
N LEU A 646 -67.76 -25.46 45.79
CA LEU A 646 -67.41 -24.07 45.51
C LEU A 646 -68.52 -23.35 44.75
N ASN A 647 -69.15 -24.02 43.78
CA ASN A 647 -70.32 -23.51 43.06
C ASN A 647 -71.51 -23.25 44.01
N ASP A 648 -71.83 -24.21 44.88
CA ASP A 648 -72.87 -24.07 45.92
C ASP A 648 -72.56 -22.89 46.85
N THR A 649 -71.28 -22.71 47.21
CA THR A 649 -70.83 -21.56 48.02
C THR A 649 -71.05 -20.23 47.29
N LEU A 650 -70.74 -20.15 46.00
CA LEU A 650 -70.95 -18.94 45.20
C LEU A 650 -72.45 -18.61 45.06
N GLU A 651 -73.30 -19.62 44.83
CA GLU A 651 -74.75 -19.44 44.80
C GLU A 651 -75.32 -18.95 46.14
N ASN A 652 -74.80 -19.49 47.24
CA ASN A 652 -75.17 -19.04 48.58
C ASN A 652 -74.75 -17.59 48.84
N ILE A 653 -73.60 -17.16 48.29
CA ILE A 653 -73.18 -15.76 48.35
C ILE A 653 -74.12 -14.89 47.50
N TRP A 654 -74.57 -15.35 46.33
CA TRP A 654 -75.47 -14.60 45.43
C TRP A 654 -76.79 -14.19 46.11
N GLN A 655 -77.33 -15.04 46.98
CA GLN A 655 -78.55 -14.75 47.73
C GLN A 655 -78.36 -13.68 48.81
N LYS A 656 -77.13 -13.50 49.30
CA LYS A 656 -76.80 -12.69 50.48
C LYS A 656 -76.22 -11.32 50.15
N VAL A 657 -75.92 -11.07 48.88
CA VAL A 657 -75.16 -9.90 48.42
C VAL A 657 -75.94 -9.06 47.44
#